data_AF-A0A962E8X7-F1
#
_entry.id   AF-A0A962E8X7-F1
#
_cell.length_a   1.000
_cell.length_b   1.000
_cell.length_c   1.000
_cell.angle_alpha   90.00
_cell.angle_beta   90.00
_cell.angle_gamma   90.00
#
_symmetry.space_group_name_H-M   'P 1'
#
loop_
_entity.id
_entity.type
_entity.pdbx_description
1 polymer ?
#
loop_
_entity_poly.entity_id
_entity_poly.type
_entity_poly.pdbx_seq_one_letter_code
_entity_poly.pdbx_strand_id
1 'polypeptide(L)'
;SMPDFDIDFCMDRRDEVIDYVGRRYGREQVSQIITHGSMAARAVVRDTGRVQGLPYGLVDRIAKLIPNRPLGTSLGDSLGRTEKSQKEPERISAELCELYSSDDEVRPLVDLALELEGLVRNAGKHAGGVVIAPAPITDFCPLHQEAEADTPVTHYDMKDVEEVGLVKFDFLGLRTLTIIHWAIEAINQRRLDGGEAALDIDALPLDDPQTYALLKRCDTTAVFQLESRGMKELIRKLQPDCFEDIIALVALFRPGPLQSGMVDDFVDRKHGRAEVSYPHPMLEPILKPTYGVIVYQEQVMQIAQVLAGYTLGGADLLRRAMGKKKPEEMAKQRVIFEQGAAGNGIEPKVATAIFDLMEKFAEYGFNKSHSAAYALVSYQTAWLKAHYPAEFMAAVLSSDMDNTDKVVEALRDCARSGIQVRKVSINEGEWYFRADQGKQIRYGLGAIKGVGHAVGEMIVNARQSGGAFRDLNDLLSRLELGKINRRVLEALIASGAADGLGPNRASLSAFVPEAMRGADQRQRDGASGQTDIFGAAQVVAEAPGCPAKPEWPLLSLLKAERDTLGWYVSGHPVDAYRSMLDGFTSARIGELDGRIPERSRRDDPPLILAGQIVAMRQRNDSSRFVAIEDGSGRIELAFFGEVFAESAPLLISEEIIVVEGQVSMDSFSEQPQMRVRRAWSVPQACAQFARGLRIALNGCGVEAITELKKILAPYRGGPALVRVLLERPEGAVQFELPDTWRVAASADLKDLIELIPGVQKVELHFPKGAA
;
A
#
# COMPACT_ATOMS: atom_id res chain seq x y z
N SER A 1 34.08 5.84 -24.47
CA SER A 1 33.44 6.61 -23.37
C SER A 1 34.02 6.11 -22.07
N MET A 2 34.02 6.94 -21.02
CA MET A 2 34.25 6.42 -19.68
C MET A 2 33.10 5.45 -19.32
N PRO A 3 33.39 4.37 -18.58
CA PRO A 3 32.34 3.51 -18.04
C PRO A 3 31.59 4.25 -16.92
N ASP A 4 30.26 4.11 -16.91
CA ASP A 4 29.40 4.58 -15.82
C ASP A 4 29.00 3.36 -14.98
N PHE A 5 29.23 3.44 -13.67
CA PHE A 5 29.00 2.31 -12.76
C PHE A 5 27.95 2.69 -11.71
N ASP A 6 26.79 2.06 -11.86
CA ASP A 6 25.68 2.13 -10.92
C ASP A 6 25.71 0.87 -10.06
N ILE A 7 25.84 1.04 -8.73
CA ILE A 7 25.95 -0.06 -7.78
C ILE A 7 24.88 0.08 -6.71
N ASP A 8 24.03 -0.94 -6.61
CA ASP A 8 22.98 -1.02 -5.60
C ASP A 8 23.54 -1.59 -4.27
N PHE A 9 23.30 -0.87 -3.18
CA PHE A 9 23.64 -1.27 -1.81
C PHE A 9 22.39 -1.39 -0.94
N CYS A 10 22.50 -2.14 0.15
CA CYS A 10 21.56 -2.06 1.26
C CYS A 10 21.46 -0.61 1.73
N MET A 11 20.23 -0.09 1.83
CA MET A 11 19.99 1.33 2.12
C MET A 11 20.65 1.76 3.44
N ASP A 12 20.52 0.94 4.48
CA ASP A 12 20.99 1.25 5.85
C ASP A 12 22.52 1.26 5.97
N ARG A 13 23.21 0.56 5.07
CA ARG A 13 24.67 0.37 5.11
C ARG A 13 25.40 1.10 4.00
N ARG A 14 24.67 1.81 3.13
CA ARG A 14 25.22 2.60 2.03
C ARG A 14 26.20 3.65 2.53
N ASP A 15 25.87 4.34 3.62
CA ASP A 15 26.72 5.41 4.15
C ASP A 15 28.03 4.85 4.75
N GLU A 16 28.06 3.59 5.22
CA GLU A 16 29.30 2.90 5.62
C GLU A 16 30.25 2.73 4.43
N VAL A 17 29.72 2.42 3.24
CA VAL A 17 30.51 2.27 2.01
C VAL A 17 31.07 3.61 1.57
N ILE A 18 30.28 4.68 1.67
CA ILE A 18 30.74 6.04 1.35
C ILE A 18 31.86 6.46 2.30
N ASP A 19 31.71 6.24 3.61
CA ASP A 19 32.77 6.53 4.58
C ASP A 19 34.03 5.68 4.34
N TYR A 20 33.88 4.40 3.97
CA TYR A 20 35.01 3.57 3.57
C TYR A 20 35.76 4.15 2.36
N VAL A 21 35.05 4.54 1.30
CA VAL A 21 35.65 5.16 0.11
C VAL A 21 36.35 6.48 0.49
N GLY A 22 35.71 7.32 1.31
CA GLY A 22 36.31 8.54 1.84
C GLY A 22 37.59 8.29 2.64
N ARG A 23 37.64 7.23 3.47
CA ARG A 23 38.86 6.84 4.19
C ARG A 23 39.93 6.25 3.29
N ARG A 24 39.55 5.49 2.25
CA ARG A 24 40.45 4.77 1.36
C ARG A 24 41.19 5.68 0.39
N TYR A 25 40.49 6.63 -0.20
CA TYR A 25 41.03 7.54 -1.21
C TYR A 25 41.38 8.91 -0.62
N GLY A 26 40.80 9.29 0.51
CA GLY A 26 41.02 10.57 1.18
C GLY A 26 39.76 11.42 1.16
N ARG A 27 39.39 11.98 2.32
CA ARG A 27 38.12 12.72 2.47
C ARG A 27 38.03 13.99 1.62
N GLU A 28 39.17 14.56 1.24
CA GLU A 28 39.22 15.73 0.35
C GLU A 28 39.08 15.37 -1.14
N GLN A 29 39.26 14.09 -1.48
CA GLN A 29 39.20 13.56 -2.84
C GLN A 29 37.85 12.90 -3.17
N VAL A 30 36.96 12.79 -2.18
CA VAL A 30 35.66 12.13 -2.30
C VAL A 30 34.57 13.08 -1.83
N SER A 31 33.56 13.29 -2.66
CA SER A 31 32.40 14.14 -2.34
C SER A 31 31.15 13.58 -2.99
N GLN A 32 30.00 13.94 -2.44
CA GLN A 32 28.72 13.60 -3.03
C GLN A 32 28.29 14.67 -4.02
N ILE A 33 27.50 14.28 -5.01
CA ILE A 33 27.04 15.21 -6.04
C ILE A 33 25.84 16.01 -5.50
N ILE A 34 25.78 17.31 -5.78
CA ILE A 34 24.59 18.13 -5.49
C ILE A 34 23.47 17.84 -6.48
N THR A 35 22.24 17.93 -5.98
CA THR A 35 21.03 17.99 -6.79
C THR A 35 20.36 19.33 -6.58
N HIS A 36 19.96 19.96 -7.68
CA HIS A 36 19.14 21.15 -7.63
C HIS A 36 17.67 20.76 -7.74
N GLY A 37 16.92 20.95 -6.65
CA GLY A 37 15.47 20.78 -6.66
C GLY A 37 14.85 21.92 -7.47
N SER A 38 14.20 21.60 -8.59
CA SER A 38 13.48 22.60 -9.39
C SER A 38 12.02 22.75 -8.95
N MET A 39 11.44 23.90 -9.25
CA MET A 39 10.03 24.18 -8.99
C MET A 39 9.15 23.41 -9.99
N ALA A 40 8.71 22.21 -9.59
CA ALA A 40 7.81 21.36 -10.37
C ALA A 40 6.38 21.93 -10.45
N ALA A 41 5.67 21.70 -11.55
CA ALA A 41 4.33 22.23 -11.88
C ALA A 41 3.35 22.31 -10.69
N ARG A 42 3.16 21.21 -9.96
CA ARG A 42 2.23 21.17 -8.81
C ARG A 42 2.75 21.90 -7.57
N ALA A 43 4.06 21.83 -7.34
CA ALA A 43 4.70 22.47 -6.19
C ALA A 43 4.72 23.98 -6.36
N VAL A 44 5.04 24.46 -7.57
CA VAL A 44 5.09 25.90 -7.87
C VAL A 44 3.73 26.55 -7.71
N VAL A 45 2.62 25.91 -8.14
CA VAL A 45 1.25 26.41 -7.89
C VAL A 45 0.94 26.53 -6.40
N ARG A 46 1.41 25.56 -5.58
CA ARG A 46 1.20 25.60 -4.13
C ARG A 46 2.00 26.72 -3.47
N ASP A 47 3.23 26.92 -3.90
CA ASP A 47 4.10 27.95 -3.36
C ASP A 47 3.62 29.36 -3.76
N THR A 48 3.22 29.57 -5.02
CA THR A 48 2.66 30.86 -5.47
C THR A 48 1.34 31.16 -4.78
N GLY A 49 0.45 30.18 -4.61
CA GLY A 49 -0.82 30.36 -3.90
C GLY A 49 -0.63 30.74 -2.44
N ARG A 50 0.37 30.14 -1.76
CA ARG A 50 0.74 30.53 -0.39
C ARG A 50 1.25 31.97 -0.33
N VAL A 51 2.08 32.40 -1.28
CA VAL A 51 2.60 33.78 -1.33
C VAL A 51 1.50 34.79 -1.60
N GLN A 52 0.51 34.43 -2.43
CA GLN A 52 -0.66 35.27 -2.72
C GLN A 52 -1.71 35.26 -1.58
N GLY A 53 -1.52 34.48 -0.52
CA GLY A 53 -2.42 34.41 0.62
C GLY A 53 -3.71 33.60 0.37
N LEU A 54 -3.73 32.76 -0.67
CA LEU A 54 -4.90 31.94 -1.01
C LEU A 54 -5.08 30.76 -0.02
N PRO A 55 -6.32 30.34 0.27
CA PRO A 55 -6.58 29.20 1.15
C PRO A 55 -5.98 27.89 0.60
N TYR A 56 -5.30 27.11 1.46
CA TYR A 56 -4.64 25.86 1.05
C TYR A 56 -5.58 24.89 0.31
N GLY A 57 -6.84 24.77 0.73
CA GLY A 57 -7.80 23.86 0.10
C GLY A 57 -8.16 24.25 -1.34
N LEU A 58 -8.14 25.54 -1.68
CA LEU A 58 -8.34 26.02 -3.06
C LEU A 58 -7.11 25.70 -3.90
N VAL A 59 -5.93 26.06 -3.39
CA VAL A 59 -4.65 25.88 -4.09
C VAL A 59 -4.33 24.40 -4.32
N ASP A 60 -4.57 23.54 -3.34
CA ASP A 60 -4.36 22.10 -3.48
C ASP A 60 -5.32 21.46 -4.49
N ARG A 61 -6.55 21.97 -4.61
CA ARG A 61 -7.50 21.56 -5.64
C ARG A 61 -6.95 21.88 -7.04
N ILE A 62 -6.52 23.12 -7.26
CA ILE A 62 -5.96 23.57 -8.55
C ILE A 62 -4.71 22.75 -8.89
N ALA A 63 -3.79 22.56 -7.94
CA ALA A 63 -2.58 21.76 -8.14
C ALA A 63 -2.88 20.30 -8.51
N LYS A 64 -3.99 19.72 -8.01
CA LYS A 64 -4.39 18.34 -8.35
C LYS A 64 -4.93 18.19 -9.78
N LEU A 65 -5.38 19.27 -10.41
CA LEU A 65 -5.86 19.27 -11.81
C LEU A 65 -4.74 19.09 -12.83
N ILE A 66 -3.49 19.39 -12.46
CA ILE A 66 -2.30 19.17 -13.30
C ILE A 66 -2.06 17.67 -13.44
N PRO A 67 -2.05 17.07 -14.65
CA PRO A 67 -1.89 15.63 -14.81
C PRO A 67 -0.58 15.09 -14.22
N ASN A 68 -0.66 14.04 -13.42
CA ASN A 68 0.51 13.32 -12.88
C ASN A 68 1.14 12.36 -13.89
N ARG A 69 0.39 12.01 -14.94
CA ARG A 69 0.82 11.14 -16.03
C ARG A 69 0.36 11.79 -17.34
N PRO A 70 1.21 11.85 -18.38
CA PRO A 70 2.61 11.42 -18.44
C PRO A 70 3.54 12.10 -17.40
N LEU A 71 4.66 11.43 -17.04
CA LEU A 71 5.65 11.99 -16.10
C LEU A 71 6.29 13.24 -16.70
N GLY A 72 6.55 14.24 -15.84
CA GLY A 72 7.17 15.50 -16.26
C GLY A 72 6.23 16.43 -17.05
N THR A 73 4.91 16.29 -16.89
CA THR A 73 3.93 17.25 -17.41
C THR A 73 4.17 18.62 -16.78
N SER A 74 4.42 19.63 -17.63
CA SER A 74 4.58 21.02 -17.22
C SER A 74 3.22 21.72 -17.06
N LEU A 75 3.21 22.90 -16.43
CA LEU A 75 2.05 23.79 -16.44
C LEU A 75 1.67 24.21 -17.85
N GLY A 76 2.66 24.49 -18.71
CA GLY A 76 2.43 24.79 -20.12
C GLY A 76 1.76 23.64 -20.87
N ASP A 77 2.18 22.40 -20.61
CA ASP A 77 1.57 21.19 -21.17
C ASP A 77 0.11 21.06 -20.70
N SER A 78 -0.14 21.31 -19.42
CA SER A 78 -1.46 21.22 -18.79
C SER A 78 -2.48 22.20 -19.38
N LEU A 79 -1.99 23.35 -19.86
CA LEU A 79 -2.78 24.38 -20.54
C LEU A 79 -2.87 24.20 -22.06
N GLY A 80 -2.30 23.13 -22.63
CA GLY A 80 -2.31 22.88 -24.07
C GLY A 80 -1.42 23.84 -24.88
N ARG A 81 -0.45 24.51 -24.24
CA ARG A 81 0.37 25.57 -24.86
C ARG A 81 1.65 25.06 -25.53
N THR A 82 1.98 23.78 -25.38
CA THR A 82 3.25 23.20 -25.87
C THR A 82 3.03 22.23 -27.03
N GLU A 83 4.02 22.05 -27.89
CA GLU A 83 3.98 21.03 -28.95
C GLU A 83 3.83 19.60 -28.40
N LYS A 84 4.33 19.34 -27.18
CA LYS A 84 4.16 18.06 -26.49
C LYS A 84 2.70 17.79 -26.17
N SER A 85 1.98 18.77 -25.63
CA SER A 85 0.56 18.65 -25.32
C SER A 85 -0.33 18.46 -26.55
N GLN A 86 0.09 18.96 -27.72
CA GLN A 86 -0.62 18.76 -28.98
C GLN A 86 -0.48 17.33 -29.52
N LYS A 87 0.67 16.68 -29.29
CA LYS A 87 0.91 15.29 -29.67
C LYS A 87 0.34 14.30 -28.66
N GLU A 88 0.32 14.67 -27.38
CA GLU A 88 -0.15 13.86 -26.25
C GLU A 88 -1.29 14.60 -25.52
N PRO A 89 -2.54 14.54 -26.01
CA PRO A 89 -3.66 15.29 -25.45
C PRO A 89 -4.01 14.92 -24.00
N GLU A 90 -3.55 13.76 -23.53
CA GLU A 90 -3.64 13.31 -22.13
C GLU A 90 -2.84 14.18 -21.14
N ARG A 91 -1.94 15.04 -21.63
CA ARG A 91 -1.25 16.04 -20.81
C ARG A 91 -2.10 17.27 -20.49
N ILE A 92 -3.21 17.46 -21.20
CA ILE A 92 -4.05 18.66 -21.09
C ILE A 92 -5.12 18.44 -20.01
N SER A 93 -5.32 19.44 -19.16
CA SER A 93 -6.41 19.44 -18.18
C SER A 93 -7.49 20.43 -18.59
N ALA A 94 -8.61 19.91 -19.11
CA ALA A 94 -9.73 20.73 -19.56
C ALA A 94 -10.29 21.61 -18.43
N GLU A 95 -10.42 21.06 -17.22
CA GLU A 95 -10.91 21.77 -16.04
C GLU A 95 -9.95 22.90 -15.62
N LEU A 96 -8.63 22.68 -15.70
CA LEU A 96 -7.65 23.73 -15.42
C LEU A 96 -7.73 24.87 -16.45
N CYS A 97 -7.90 24.54 -17.73
CA CYS A 97 -8.05 25.53 -18.81
C CYS A 97 -9.33 26.37 -18.65
N GLU A 98 -10.42 25.74 -18.23
CA GLU A 98 -11.69 26.42 -17.94
C GLU A 98 -11.52 27.37 -16.76
N LEU A 99 -11.02 26.88 -15.62
CA LEU A 99 -10.77 27.73 -14.44
C LEU A 99 -9.82 28.88 -14.74
N TYR A 100 -8.76 28.64 -15.50
CA TYR A 100 -7.83 29.69 -15.91
C TYR A 100 -8.50 30.79 -16.77
N SER A 101 -9.56 30.44 -17.51
CA SER A 101 -10.27 31.38 -18.38
C SER A 101 -11.45 32.06 -17.69
N SER A 102 -12.07 31.40 -16.71
CA SER A 102 -13.30 31.85 -16.05
C SER A 102 -13.10 32.51 -14.69
N ASP A 103 -12.00 32.19 -13.99
CA ASP A 103 -11.77 32.59 -12.59
C ASP A 103 -10.63 33.63 -12.49
N ASP A 104 -10.98 34.82 -12.02
CA ASP A 104 -10.08 35.97 -11.89
C ASP A 104 -9.02 35.79 -10.78
N GLU A 105 -9.20 34.88 -9.83
CA GLU A 105 -8.20 34.55 -8.81
C GLU A 105 -7.22 33.46 -9.28
N VAL A 106 -7.69 32.52 -10.12
CA VAL A 106 -6.86 31.41 -10.63
C VAL A 106 -5.88 31.89 -11.70
N ARG A 107 -6.28 32.85 -12.53
CA ARG A 107 -5.44 33.32 -13.63
C ARG A 107 -4.10 33.93 -13.16
N PRO A 108 -4.07 34.91 -12.22
CA PRO A 108 -2.81 35.46 -11.69
C PRO A 108 -1.95 34.42 -10.97
N LEU A 109 -2.58 33.44 -10.32
CA LEU A 109 -1.90 32.33 -9.66
C LEU A 109 -1.11 31.48 -10.67
N VAL A 110 -1.76 31.08 -11.76
CA VAL A 110 -1.19 30.23 -12.81
C VAL A 110 -0.16 31.00 -13.64
N ASP A 111 -0.41 32.27 -13.95
CA ASP A 111 0.54 33.11 -14.70
C ASP A 111 1.87 33.26 -13.94
N LEU A 112 1.82 33.55 -12.63
CA LEU A 112 3.03 33.59 -11.80
C LEU A 112 3.71 32.21 -11.70
N ALA A 113 2.92 31.14 -11.59
CA ALA A 113 3.45 29.78 -11.52
C ALA A 113 4.18 29.37 -12.81
N LEU A 114 3.70 29.81 -13.98
CA LEU A 114 4.35 29.57 -15.28
C LEU A 114 5.71 30.27 -15.38
N GLU A 115 5.86 31.47 -14.83
CA GLU A 115 7.14 32.20 -14.83
C GLU A 115 8.18 31.57 -13.90
N LEU A 116 7.74 30.93 -12.82
CA LEU A 116 8.61 30.34 -11.80
C LEU A 116 8.89 28.85 -12.03
N GLU A 117 8.12 28.18 -12.89
CA GLU A 117 8.29 26.75 -13.19
C GLU A 117 9.71 26.46 -13.74
N GLY A 118 10.35 25.43 -13.18
CA GLY A 118 11.68 25.00 -13.61
C GLY A 118 12.86 25.79 -13.01
N LEU A 119 12.62 26.89 -12.30
CA LEU A 119 13.67 27.57 -11.54
C LEU A 119 14.17 26.68 -10.39
N VAL A 120 15.44 26.84 -10.04
CA VAL A 120 16.06 26.15 -8.91
C VAL A 120 15.53 26.72 -7.59
N ARG A 121 15.04 25.86 -6.72
CA ARG A 121 14.45 26.20 -5.41
C ARG A 121 15.45 26.00 -4.28
N ASN A 122 16.10 24.85 -4.24
CA ASN A 122 16.97 24.45 -3.15
C ASN A 122 18.12 23.56 -3.65
N ALA A 123 19.22 23.62 -2.92
CA ALA A 123 20.24 22.60 -2.97
C ALA A 123 19.77 21.38 -2.18
N GLY A 124 20.15 20.19 -2.64
CA GLY A 124 20.00 18.94 -1.94
C GLY A 124 21.13 18.01 -2.33
N LYS A 125 21.23 16.86 -1.67
CA LYS A 125 22.26 15.86 -1.95
C LYS A 125 21.73 14.79 -2.92
N HIS A 126 22.51 14.43 -3.94
CA HIS A 126 22.15 13.35 -4.86
C HIS A 126 21.99 12.05 -4.09
N ALA A 127 20.87 11.36 -4.31
CA ALA A 127 20.54 10.14 -3.59
C ALA A 127 21.54 8.99 -3.86
N GLY A 128 22.30 9.06 -4.96
CA GLY A 128 23.32 8.05 -5.30
C GLY A 128 24.72 8.59 -5.60
N GLY A 129 24.85 9.86 -5.93
CA GLY A 129 25.98 10.34 -6.73
C GLY A 129 27.21 10.60 -5.89
N VAL A 130 28.31 9.94 -6.20
CA VAL A 130 29.61 10.06 -5.54
C VAL A 130 30.68 10.33 -6.60
N VAL A 131 31.55 11.29 -6.31
CA VAL A 131 32.71 11.64 -7.13
C VAL A 131 33.98 11.18 -6.43
N ILE A 132 34.90 10.62 -7.20
CA ILE A 132 36.25 10.30 -6.75
C ILE A 132 37.24 11.01 -7.69
N ALA A 133 37.99 11.96 -7.13
CA ALA A 133 38.97 12.76 -7.86
C ALA A 133 40.41 12.26 -7.59
N PRO A 134 41.36 12.46 -8.53
CA PRO A 134 42.76 12.10 -8.32
C PRO A 134 43.53 13.07 -7.41
N ALA A 135 42.98 14.27 -7.17
CA ALA A 135 43.50 15.33 -6.31
C ALA A 135 42.31 15.92 -5.50
N PRO A 136 42.53 16.85 -4.55
CA PRO A 136 41.42 17.47 -3.81
C PRO A 136 40.32 17.99 -4.75
N ILE A 137 39.06 17.74 -4.42
CA ILE A 137 37.93 18.07 -5.31
C ILE A 137 37.86 19.58 -5.60
N THR A 138 38.32 20.40 -4.65
CA THR A 138 38.41 21.85 -4.79
C THR A 138 39.28 22.33 -5.96
N ASP A 139 40.19 21.49 -6.46
CA ASP A 139 41.00 21.80 -7.65
C ASP A 139 40.18 21.74 -8.94
N PHE A 140 39.02 21.07 -8.92
CA PHE A 140 38.15 20.83 -10.07
C PHE A 140 36.77 21.49 -9.93
N CYS A 141 36.19 21.46 -8.73
CA CYS A 141 34.82 21.87 -8.46
C CYS A 141 34.72 22.53 -7.07
N PRO A 142 34.03 23.67 -6.94
CA PRO A 142 33.73 24.22 -5.62
C PRO A 142 32.79 23.29 -4.84
N LEU A 143 32.86 23.36 -3.51
CA LEU A 143 32.05 22.55 -2.60
C LEU A 143 30.97 23.40 -1.92
N HIS A 144 29.84 22.77 -1.63
CA HIS A 144 28.74 23.32 -0.83
C HIS A 144 28.55 22.48 0.44
N GLN A 145 28.32 23.12 1.57
CA GLN A 145 28.03 22.43 2.83
C GLN A 145 26.98 23.23 3.61
N GLU A 146 25.91 22.57 4.02
CA GLU A 146 24.93 23.14 4.94
C GLU A 146 25.48 23.13 6.37
N ALA A 147 25.03 24.07 7.22
CA ALA A 147 25.60 24.26 8.56
C ALA A 147 25.51 23.03 9.48
N GLU A 148 24.51 22.16 9.26
CA GLU A 148 24.28 20.94 10.04
C GLU A 148 24.76 19.66 9.31
N ALA A 149 25.30 19.79 8.09
CA ALA A 149 25.70 18.63 7.29
C ALA A 149 27.16 18.23 7.57
N ASP A 150 27.39 16.94 7.82
CA ASP A 150 28.73 16.39 8.10
C ASP A 150 29.63 16.25 6.86
N THR A 151 29.06 16.24 5.65
CA THR A 151 29.81 15.98 4.41
C THR A 151 29.52 17.05 3.37
N PRO A 152 30.55 17.68 2.78
CA PRO A 152 30.37 18.61 1.68
C PRO A 152 29.87 17.88 0.42
N VAL A 153 29.12 18.59 -0.41
CA VAL A 153 28.70 18.16 -1.75
C VAL A 153 29.37 19.02 -2.82
N THR A 154 29.49 18.52 -4.06
CA THR A 154 29.93 19.33 -5.20
C THR A 154 28.99 20.50 -5.43
N HIS A 155 29.43 21.60 -6.02
CA HIS A 155 28.51 22.68 -6.44
C HIS A 155 28.00 22.48 -7.87
N TYR A 156 28.71 21.66 -8.67
CA TYR A 156 28.29 21.23 -10.00
C TYR A 156 27.36 20.04 -9.90
N ASP A 157 26.32 20.05 -10.74
CA ASP A 157 25.38 18.94 -10.86
C ASP A 157 26.01 17.74 -11.59
N MET A 158 25.25 16.66 -11.73
CA MET A 158 25.72 15.41 -12.32
C MET A 158 26.36 15.58 -13.72
N LYS A 159 25.82 16.45 -14.58
CA LYS A 159 26.32 16.62 -15.94
C LYS A 159 27.57 17.46 -15.95
N ASP A 160 27.54 18.56 -15.20
CA ASP A 160 28.64 19.50 -15.13
C ASP A 160 29.89 18.84 -14.51
N VAL A 161 29.72 17.96 -13.52
CA VAL A 161 30.80 17.15 -12.93
C VAL A 161 31.45 16.22 -13.97
N GLU A 162 30.64 15.55 -14.80
CA GLU A 162 31.14 14.65 -15.85
C GLU A 162 31.86 15.44 -16.96
N GLU A 163 31.35 16.61 -17.34
CA GLU A 163 31.95 17.49 -18.34
C GLU A 163 33.31 18.04 -17.90
N VAL A 164 33.49 18.29 -16.60
CA VAL A 164 34.78 18.68 -15.99
C VAL A 164 35.76 17.50 -15.91
N GLY A 165 35.32 16.28 -16.25
CA GLY A 165 36.16 15.09 -16.39
C GLY A 165 36.34 14.30 -15.10
N LEU A 166 35.50 14.54 -14.09
CA LEU A 166 35.49 13.77 -12.86
C LEU A 166 34.73 12.45 -13.06
N VAL A 167 35.25 11.37 -12.48
CA VAL A 167 34.61 10.06 -12.56
C VAL A 167 33.49 10.01 -11.51
N LYS A 168 32.27 9.77 -11.98
CA LYS A 168 31.09 9.56 -11.13
C LYS A 168 30.86 8.08 -10.86
N PHE A 169 30.34 7.80 -9.68
CA PHE A 169 29.80 6.51 -9.27
C PHE A 169 28.44 6.74 -8.65
N ASP A 170 27.45 5.92 -8.99
CA ASP A 170 26.13 5.98 -8.39
C ASP A 170 25.99 4.84 -7.37
N PHE A 171 26.12 5.18 -6.09
CA PHE A 171 25.89 4.27 -4.97
C PHE A 171 24.42 4.38 -4.58
N LEU A 172 23.59 3.49 -5.09
CA LEU A 172 22.14 3.52 -4.91
C LEU A 172 21.75 2.77 -3.63
N GLY A 173 20.85 3.34 -2.84
CA GLY A 173 20.25 2.64 -1.70
C GLY A 173 19.01 1.88 -2.14
N LEU A 174 19.10 0.56 -2.33
CA LEU A 174 17.98 -0.26 -2.75
C LEU A 174 17.29 -0.90 -1.54
N ARG A 175 16.08 -0.43 -1.22
CA ARG A 175 15.26 -0.95 -0.11
C ARG A 175 15.08 -2.47 -0.15
N THR A 176 14.95 -3.05 -1.34
CA THR A 176 14.82 -4.51 -1.51
C THR A 176 16.01 -5.27 -0.96
N LEU A 177 17.24 -4.74 -1.08
CA LEU A 177 18.43 -5.38 -0.50
C LEU A 177 18.41 -5.30 1.03
N THR A 178 17.86 -4.23 1.61
CA THR A 178 17.60 -4.16 3.06
C THR A 178 16.61 -5.23 3.50
N ILE A 179 15.49 -5.41 2.77
CA ILE A 179 14.49 -6.46 3.07
C ILE A 179 15.14 -7.85 3.01
N ILE A 180 15.90 -8.12 1.95
CA ILE A 180 16.63 -9.37 1.78
C ILE A 180 17.60 -9.59 2.96
N HIS A 181 18.37 -8.57 3.32
CA HIS A 181 19.32 -8.64 4.41
C HIS A 181 18.65 -9.00 5.75
N TRP A 182 17.60 -8.28 6.15
CA TRP A 182 16.86 -8.56 7.38
C TRP A 182 16.19 -9.94 7.36
N ALA A 183 15.66 -10.36 6.21
CA ALA A 183 15.09 -11.70 6.07
C ALA A 183 16.16 -12.79 6.26
N ILE A 184 17.34 -12.64 5.64
CA ILE A 184 18.47 -13.58 5.79
C ILE A 184 18.93 -13.62 7.25
N GLU A 185 19.05 -12.48 7.93
CA GLU A 185 19.45 -12.44 9.34
C GLU A 185 18.48 -13.23 10.22
N ALA A 186 17.17 -13.01 10.05
CA ALA A 186 16.14 -13.74 10.79
C ALA A 186 16.15 -15.24 10.46
N ILE A 187 16.30 -15.61 9.19
CA ILE A 187 16.36 -17.01 8.74
C ILE A 187 17.60 -17.69 9.31
N ASN A 188 18.76 -17.03 9.25
CA ASN A 188 20.02 -17.58 9.75
C ASN A 188 20.02 -17.74 11.25
N GLN A 189 19.42 -16.80 11.99
CA GLN A 189 19.20 -16.98 13.43
C GLN A 189 18.41 -18.27 13.71
N ARG A 190 17.28 -18.47 13.03
CA ARG A 190 16.45 -19.67 13.17
C ARG A 190 17.20 -20.96 12.77
N ARG A 191 17.92 -20.94 11.65
CA ARG A 191 18.68 -22.09 11.14
C ARG A 191 19.78 -22.49 12.12
N LEU A 192 20.54 -21.52 12.63
CA LEU A 192 21.59 -21.77 13.61
C LEU A 192 21.03 -22.32 14.92
N ASP A 193 19.90 -21.78 15.41
CA ASP A 193 19.19 -22.31 16.58
C ASP A 193 18.72 -23.77 16.36
N GLY A 194 18.40 -24.12 15.10
CA GLY A 194 18.02 -25.47 14.67
C GLY A 194 19.18 -26.39 14.30
N GLY A 195 20.44 -25.92 14.35
CA GLY A 195 21.63 -26.69 13.94
C GLY A 195 21.82 -26.85 12.43
N GLU A 196 21.14 -26.04 11.61
CA GLU A 196 21.28 -25.98 10.16
C GLU A 196 22.38 -24.99 9.73
N ALA A 197 22.95 -25.20 8.54
CA ALA A 197 23.90 -24.26 7.97
C ALA A 197 23.23 -22.94 7.56
N ALA A 198 23.96 -21.82 7.72
CA ALA A 198 23.51 -20.51 7.29
C ALA A 198 23.13 -20.53 5.79
N LEU A 199 22.04 -19.84 5.47
CA LEU A 199 21.59 -19.61 4.11
C LEU A 199 22.57 -18.66 3.40
N ASP A 200 23.08 -19.12 2.27
CA ASP A 200 23.79 -18.30 1.29
C ASP A 200 22.82 -17.97 0.14
N ILE A 201 22.53 -16.68 -0.03
CA ILE A 201 21.56 -16.21 -1.03
C ILE A 201 22.14 -16.20 -2.46
N ASP A 202 23.45 -16.13 -2.60
CA ASP A 202 24.11 -16.10 -3.91
C ASP A 202 24.24 -17.52 -4.50
N ALA A 203 24.10 -18.54 -3.66
CA ALA A 203 24.16 -19.96 -4.03
C ALA A 203 22.79 -20.59 -4.32
N LEU A 204 21.71 -19.81 -4.42
CA LEU A 204 20.37 -20.34 -4.66
C LEU A 204 20.24 -21.01 -6.04
N PRO A 205 19.57 -22.17 -6.15
CA PRO A 205 19.25 -22.78 -7.43
C PRO A 205 18.24 -21.89 -8.18
N LEU A 206 18.42 -21.72 -9.49
CA LEU A 206 17.53 -20.89 -10.33
C LEU A 206 16.36 -21.68 -10.94
N ASP A 207 16.21 -22.95 -10.61
CA ASP A 207 15.20 -23.88 -11.16
C ASP A 207 14.23 -24.41 -10.09
N ASP A 208 14.15 -23.75 -8.91
CA ASP A 208 13.28 -24.19 -7.81
C ASP A 208 11.77 -24.18 -8.17
N PRO A 209 11.09 -25.34 -8.17
CA PRO A 209 9.69 -25.44 -8.54
C PRO A 209 8.73 -24.67 -7.62
N GLN A 210 9.04 -24.53 -6.33
CA GLN A 210 8.15 -23.85 -5.38
C GLN A 210 8.07 -22.34 -5.64
N THR A 211 9.21 -21.74 -6.00
CA THR A 211 9.31 -20.34 -6.42
C THR A 211 8.48 -20.08 -7.66
N TYR A 212 8.62 -20.91 -8.71
CA TYR A 212 7.78 -20.77 -9.91
C TYR A 212 6.31 -21.04 -9.65
N ALA A 213 5.96 -21.97 -8.75
CA ALA A 213 4.57 -22.20 -8.36
C ALA A 213 3.97 -20.96 -7.68
N LEU A 214 4.73 -20.24 -6.85
CA LEU A 214 4.31 -18.97 -6.25
C LEU A 214 4.07 -17.91 -7.32
N LEU A 215 4.98 -17.74 -8.28
CA LEU A 215 4.82 -16.81 -9.40
C LEU A 215 3.60 -17.16 -10.26
N LYS A 216 3.42 -18.43 -10.63
CA LYS A 216 2.26 -18.92 -11.42
C LYS A 216 0.91 -18.67 -10.74
N ARG A 217 0.88 -18.75 -9.40
CA ARG A 217 -0.30 -18.38 -8.57
C ARG A 217 -0.53 -16.87 -8.48
N CYS A 218 0.33 -16.05 -9.09
CA CYS A 218 0.30 -14.59 -9.04
C CYS A 218 0.40 -14.03 -7.61
N ASP A 219 1.03 -14.77 -6.70
CA ASP A 219 1.22 -14.37 -5.31
C ASP A 219 2.46 -13.48 -5.14
N THR A 220 2.57 -12.46 -6.00
CA THR A 220 3.75 -11.61 -6.16
C THR A 220 3.68 -10.31 -5.37
N THR A 221 2.78 -10.19 -4.39
CA THR A 221 2.80 -9.07 -3.44
C THR A 221 4.15 -9.06 -2.71
N ALA A 222 4.80 -7.90 -2.63
CA ALA A 222 6.16 -7.72 -2.10
C ALA A 222 7.29 -8.48 -2.84
N VAL A 223 7.01 -9.08 -4.00
CA VAL A 223 8.06 -9.64 -4.88
C VAL A 223 8.55 -8.54 -5.80
N PHE A 224 9.83 -8.20 -5.69
CA PHE A 224 10.42 -7.02 -6.30
C PHE A 224 10.11 -6.91 -7.80
N GLN A 225 9.70 -5.71 -8.24
CA GLN A 225 9.24 -5.36 -9.60
C GLN A 225 7.99 -6.10 -10.12
N LEU A 226 7.54 -7.17 -9.46
CA LEU A 226 6.45 -8.04 -9.92
C LEU A 226 5.11 -7.81 -9.22
N GLU A 227 4.97 -6.70 -8.50
CA GLU A 227 3.86 -6.46 -7.56
C GLU A 227 2.61 -5.87 -8.22
N SER A 228 2.80 -5.08 -9.28
CA SER A 228 1.71 -4.28 -9.87
C SER A 228 0.59 -5.15 -10.44
N ARG A 229 -0.65 -4.66 -10.41
CA ARG A 229 -1.81 -5.41 -10.94
C ARG A 229 -1.63 -5.83 -12.39
N GLY A 230 -1.18 -4.93 -13.26
CA GLY A 230 -0.96 -5.26 -14.67
C GLY A 230 0.15 -6.29 -14.84
N MET A 231 1.19 -6.25 -14.01
CA MET A 231 2.24 -7.26 -14.01
C MET A 231 1.71 -8.62 -13.54
N LYS A 232 0.88 -8.67 -12.49
CA LYS A 232 0.19 -9.90 -12.05
C LYS A 232 -0.68 -10.49 -13.16
N GLU A 233 -1.40 -9.65 -13.92
CA GLU A 233 -2.17 -10.10 -15.08
C GLU A 233 -1.26 -10.67 -16.19
N LEU A 234 -0.11 -10.04 -16.46
CA LEU A 234 0.87 -10.56 -17.40
C LEU A 234 1.47 -11.89 -16.94
N ILE A 235 1.85 -12.01 -15.67
CA ILE A 235 2.35 -13.25 -15.07
C ILE A 235 1.31 -14.36 -15.20
N ARG A 236 0.03 -14.07 -14.97
CA ARG A 236 -1.07 -15.02 -15.14
C ARG A 236 -1.15 -15.55 -16.57
N LYS A 237 -0.98 -14.68 -17.58
CA LYS A 237 -0.95 -15.06 -19.00
C LYS A 237 0.31 -15.85 -19.36
N LEU A 238 1.47 -15.39 -18.90
CA LEU A 238 2.77 -15.95 -19.27
C LEU A 238 3.06 -17.30 -18.59
N GLN A 239 2.60 -17.51 -17.35
CA GLN A 239 2.90 -18.67 -16.52
C GLN A 239 4.41 -18.98 -16.48
N PRO A 240 5.24 -18.10 -15.88
CA PRO A 240 6.70 -18.23 -15.92
C PRO A 240 7.17 -19.54 -15.29
N ASP A 241 8.08 -20.25 -15.96
CA ASP A 241 8.59 -21.57 -15.55
C ASP A 241 10.10 -21.74 -15.67
N CYS A 242 10.81 -20.71 -16.15
CA CYS A 242 12.27 -20.62 -16.11
C CYS A 242 12.74 -19.20 -15.73
N PHE A 243 14.04 -19.04 -15.50
CA PHE A 243 14.61 -17.75 -15.08
C PHE A 243 14.55 -16.73 -16.22
N GLU A 244 14.73 -17.15 -17.46
CA GLU A 244 14.63 -16.31 -18.65
C GLU A 244 13.27 -15.64 -18.79
N ASP A 245 12.19 -16.28 -18.36
CA ASP A 245 10.85 -15.67 -18.37
C ASP A 245 10.76 -14.48 -17.40
N ILE A 246 11.44 -14.54 -16.24
CA ILE A 246 11.46 -13.43 -15.28
C ILE A 246 12.22 -12.25 -15.88
N ILE A 247 13.34 -12.52 -16.55
CA ILE A 247 14.09 -11.49 -17.29
C ILE A 247 13.18 -10.86 -18.36
N ALA A 248 12.41 -11.66 -19.08
CA ALA A 248 11.49 -11.18 -20.10
C ALA A 248 10.34 -10.35 -19.51
N LEU A 249 9.74 -10.76 -18.38
CA LEU A 249 8.67 -10.03 -17.70
C LEU A 249 9.08 -8.59 -17.37
N VAL A 250 10.26 -8.42 -16.79
CA VAL A 250 10.81 -7.11 -16.42
C VAL A 250 11.02 -6.23 -17.65
N ALA A 251 11.51 -6.81 -18.75
CA ALA A 251 11.73 -6.09 -20.00
C ALA A 251 10.42 -5.72 -20.74
N LEU A 252 9.44 -6.61 -20.73
CA LEU A 252 8.22 -6.54 -21.54
C LEU A 252 7.10 -5.71 -20.90
N PHE A 253 7.05 -5.57 -19.57
CA PHE A 253 5.97 -4.84 -18.90
C PHE A 253 6.14 -3.30 -18.99
N ARG A 254 6.03 -2.76 -20.21
CA ARG A 254 6.18 -1.34 -20.53
C ARG A 254 5.13 -0.91 -21.56
N PRO A 255 4.69 0.36 -21.58
CA PRO A 255 3.62 0.82 -22.48
C PRO A 255 3.85 0.50 -23.96
N GLY A 256 5.08 0.68 -24.47
CA GLY A 256 5.42 0.39 -25.87
C GLY A 256 5.23 -1.08 -26.25
N PRO A 257 5.96 -2.02 -25.62
CA PRO A 257 5.76 -3.46 -25.80
C PRO A 257 4.32 -3.96 -25.65
N LEU A 258 3.57 -3.42 -24.67
CA LEU A 258 2.18 -3.82 -24.41
C LEU A 258 1.24 -3.37 -25.54
N GLN A 259 1.48 -2.20 -26.14
CA GLN A 259 0.65 -1.67 -27.22
C GLN A 259 1.00 -2.27 -28.59
N SER A 260 2.21 -2.78 -28.77
CA SER A 260 2.67 -3.32 -30.06
C SER A 260 2.20 -4.74 -30.36
N GLY A 261 1.54 -5.41 -29.41
CA GLY A 261 1.14 -6.83 -29.50
C GLY A 261 2.30 -7.82 -29.26
N MET A 262 3.53 -7.32 -29.07
CA MET A 262 4.72 -8.15 -28.88
C MET A 262 4.61 -9.06 -27.65
N VAL A 263 3.95 -8.60 -26.59
CA VAL A 263 3.75 -9.37 -25.37
C VAL A 263 2.80 -10.54 -25.59
N ASP A 264 1.72 -10.34 -26.36
CA ASP A 264 0.78 -11.41 -26.69
C ASP A 264 1.44 -12.44 -27.61
N ASP A 265 2.21 -12.01 -28.62
CA ASP A 265 3.02 -12.91 -29.47
C ASP A 265 3.99 -13.77 -28.65
N PHE A 266 4.69 -13.16 -27.68
CA PHE A 266 5.63 -13.87 -26.80
C PHE A 266 4.91 -14.95 -26.00
N VAL A 267 3.76 -14.61 -25.41
CA VAL A 267 2.94 -15.52 -24.61
C VAL A 267 2.37 -16.65 -25.47
N ASP A 268 1.83 -16.36 -26.66
CA ASP A 268 1.23 -17.37 -27.53
C ASP A 268 2.26 -18.34 -28.10
N ARG A 269 3.45 -17.85 -28.45
CA ARG A 269 4.56 -18.71 -28.89
C ARG A 269 5.08 -19.60 -27.77
N LYS A 270 5.21 -19.07 -26.55
CA LYS A 270 5.58 -19.87 -25.38
C LYS A 270 4.62 -21.03 -25.15
N HIS A 271 3.31 -20.78 -25.22
CA HIS A 271 2.28 -21.80 -25.00
C HIS A 271 2.00 -22.70 -26.21
N GLY A 272 2.73 -22.53 -27.32
CA GLY A 272 2.52 -23.29 -28.55
C GLY A 272 1.21 -22.99 -29.28
N ARG A 273 0.56 -21.85 -28.97
CA ARG A 273 -0.64 -21.35 -29.67
C ARG A 273 -0.29 -20.67 -31.00
N ALA A 274 0.95 -20.21 -31.13
CA ALA A 274 1.52 -19.68 -32.36
C ALA A 274 2.86 -20.39 -32.67
N GLU A 275 3.19 -20.51 -33.96
CA GLU A 275 4.44 -21.13 -34.39
C GLU A 275 5.64 -20.22 -34.08
N VAL A 276 6.69 -20.80 -33.49
CA VAL A 276 7.97 -20.12 -33.27
C VAL A 276 8.72 -20.07 -34.60
N SER A 277 8.66 -18.92 -35.28
CA SER A 277 9.38 -18.68 -36.53
C SER A 277 10.66 -17.88 -36.29
N TYR A 278 11.75 -18.31 -36.93
CA TYR A 278 13.02 -17.59 -36.96
C TYR A 278 13.25 -17.05 -38.38
N PRO A 279 13.58 -15.76 -38.56
CA PRO A 279 13.82 -15.18 -39.89
C PRO A 279 14.97 -15.84 -40.66
N HIS A 280 15.92 -16.45 -39.95
CA HIS A 280 17.04 -17.18 -40.52
C HIS A 280 17.55 -18.25 -39.53
N PRO A 281 18.02 -19.43 -39.98
CA PRO A 281 18.52 -20.49 -39.09
C PRO A 281 19.64 -20.04 -38.13
N MET A 282 20.52 -19.14 -38.59
CA MET A 282 21.60 -18.61 -37.74
C MET A 282 21.10 -17.77 -36.56
N LEU A 283 19.83 -17.34 -36.56
CA LEU A 283 19.23 -16.55 -35.48
C LEU A 283 18.58 -17.40 -34.39
N GLU A 284 18.36 -18.70 -34.64
CA GLU A 284 17.75 -19.59 -33.67
C GLU A 284 18.47 -19.57 -32.31
N PRO A 285 19.81 -19.68 -32.21
CA PRO A 285 20.49 -19.66 -30.90
C PRO A 285 20.31 -18.35 -30.13
N ILE A 286 20.15 -17.22 -30.83
CA ILE A 286 20.03 -15.88 -30.24
C ILE A 286 18.61 -15.62 -29.75
N LEU A 287 17.62 -16.08 -30.52
CA LEU A 287 16.20 -15.78 -30.30
C LEU A 287 15.44 -16.93 -29.62
N LYS A 288 16.06 -18.11 -29.45
CA LYS A 288 15.45 -19.24 -28.74
C LYS A 288 14.99 -18.91 -27.32
N PRO A 289 15.76 -18.20 -26.48
CA PRO A 289 15.31 -17.83 -25.13
C PRO A 289 14.11 -16.89 -25.11
N THR A 290 13.79 -16.24 -26.23
CA THR A 290 12.68 -15.29 -26.38
C THR A 290 11.66 -15.75 -27.42
N TYR A 291 11.61 -17.05 -27.69
CA TYR A 291 10.63 -17.66 -28.61
C TYR A 291 10.56 -16.97 -29.99
N GLY A 292 11.71 -16.57 -30.54
CA GLY A 292 11.80 -15.93 -31.86
C GLY A 292 11.45 -14.44 -31.87
N VAL A 293 11.20 -13.82 -30.71
CA VAL A 293 10.88 -12.38 -30.58
C VAL A 293 12.16 -11.60 -30.22
N ILE A 294 12.41 -10.47 -30.86
CA ILE A 294 13.54 -9.59 -30.53
C ILE A 294 13.12 -8.69 -29.36
N VAL A 295 13.69 -8.93 -28.18
CA VAL A 295 13.36 -8.20 -26.94
C VAL A 295 14.54 -7.36 -26.46
N TYR A 296 15.77 -7.86 -26.63
CA TYR A 296 16.95 -7.27 -26.01
C TYR A 296 17.86 -6.54 -26.99
N GLN A 297 18.53 -5.50 -26.49
CA GLN A 297 19.58 -4.77 -27.21
C GLN A 297 20.76 -5.68 -27.59
N GLU A 298 21.12 -6.60 -26.70
CA GLU A 298 22.18 -7.58 -26.88
C GLU A 298 21.83 -8.57 -28.00
N GLN A 299 20.55 -8.90 -28.18
CA GLN A 299 20.11 -9.71 -29.32
C GLN A 299 20.34 -8.98 -30.64
N VAL A 300 20.02 -7.68 -30.72
CA VAL A 300 20.31 -6.84 -31.90
C VAL A 300 21.80 -6.82 -32.20
N MET A 301 22.64 -6.69 -31.17
CA MET A 301 24.09 -6.71 -31.34
C MET A 301 24.60 -8.07 -31.84
N GLN A 302 24.11 -9.17 -31.27
CA GLN A 302 24.46 -10.53 -31.70
C GLN A 302 23.96 -10.84 -33.12
N ILE A 303 22.77 -10.38 -33.50
CA ILE A 303 22.26 -10.51 -34.88
C ILE A 303 23.21 -9.82 -35.86
N ALA A 304 23.62 -8.58 -35.59
CA ALA A 304 24.57 -7.85 -36.43
C ALA A 304 25.94 -8.54 -36.53
N GLN A 305 26.42 -9.11 -35.42
CA GLN A 305 27.67 -9.86 -35.40
C GLN A 305 27.59 -11.14 -36.25
N VAL A 306 26.54 -11.95 -36.04
CA VAL A 306 26.40 -13.28 -36.65
C VAL A 306 26.00 -13.19 -38.12
N LEU A 307 25.08 -12.29 -38.48
CA LEU A 307 24.62 -12.15 -39.86
C LEU A 307 25.54 -11.25 -40.69
N ALA A 308 25.99 -10.11 -40.16
CA ALA A 308 26.70 -9.11 -40.94
C ALA A 308 28.20 -8.98 -40.60
N GLY A 309 28.75 -9.82 -39.72
CA GLY A 309 30.18 -9.82 -39.40
C GLY A 309 30.66 -8.58 -38.63
N TYR A 310 29.75 -7.87 -37.95
CA TYR A 310 30.11 -6.71 -37.13
C TYR A 310 31.05 -7.10 -35.99
N THR A 311 31.98 -6.21 -35.63
CA THR A 311 32.65 -6.29 -34.32
C THR A 311 31.65 -5.93 -33.22
N LEU A 312 31.86 -6.40 -31.99
CA LEU A 312 30.97 -6.05 -30.87
C LEU A 312 30.87 -4.53 -30.64
N GLY A 313 31.97 -3.81 -30.82
CA GLY A 313 31.98 -2.34 -30.76
C GLY A 313 31.21 -1.69 -31.91
N GLY A 314 31.34 -2.22 -33.12
CA GLY A 314 30.53 -1.78 -34.27
C GLY A 314 29.04 -2.04 -34.05
N ALA A 315 28.68 -3.18 -33.46
CA ALA A 315 27.30 -3.54 -33.17
C ALA A 315 26.68 -2.63 -32.09
N ASP A 316 27.46 -2.16 -31.11
CA ASP A 316 27.01 -1.14 -30.16
C ASP A 316 26.79 0.22 -30.86
N LEU A 317 27.64 0.60 -31.82
CA LEU A 317 27.41 1.81 -32.62
C LEU A 317 26.09 1.72 -33.41
N LEU A 318 25.80 0.55 -34.00
CA LEU A 318 24.52 0.28 -34.65
C LEU A 318 23.34 0.47 -33.69
N ARG A 319 23.40 -0.15 -32.51
CA ARG A 319 22.38 -0.01 -31.45
C ARG A 319 22.15 1.46 -31.08
N ARG A 320 23.23 2.24 -30.88
CA ARG A 320 23.15 3.67 -30.55
C ARG A 320 22.54 4.49 -31.69
N ALA A 321 22.87 4.16 -32.93
CA ALA A 321 22.31 4.82 -34.11
C ALA A 321 20.79 4.60 -34.20
N MET A 322 20.34 3.36 -33.98
CA MET A 322 18.91 3.01 -33.94
C MET A 322 18.17 3.77 -32.85
N GLY A 323 18.74 3.85 -31.63
CA GLY A 323 18.12 4.60 -30.53
C GLY A 323 18.01 6.11 -30.77
N LYS A 324 18.98 6.72 -31.48
CA LYS A 324 18.98 8.17 -31.79
C LYS A 324 18.12 8.56 -33.00
N LYS A 325 17.63 7.58 -33.77
CA LYS A 325 16.76 7.80 -34.95
C LYS A 325 17.32 8.80 -35.97
N LYS A 326 18.65 8.82 -36.18
CA LYS A 326 19.26 9.69 -37.18
C LYS A 326 19.13 9.05 -38.57
N PRO A 327 18.32 9.60 -39.50
CA PRO A 327 18.03 8.93 -40.77
C PRO A 327 19.29 8.67 -41.61
N GLU A 328 20.21 9.63 -41.63
CA GLU A 328 21.47 9.53 -42.38
C GLU A 328 22.39 8.42 -41.86
N GLU A 329 22.50 8.27 -40.54
CA GLU A 329 23.33 7.24 -39.92
C GLU A 329 22.71 5.84 -40.08
N MET A 330 21.38 5.74 -39.98
CA MET A 330 20.66 4.50 -40.24
C MET A 330 20.85 4.00 -41.67
N ALA A 331 20.79 4.90 -42.66
CA ALA A 331 21.04 4.55 -44.05
C ALA A 331 22.46 4.00 -44.28
N LYS A 332 23.48 4.60 -43.64
CA LYS A 332 24.87 4.10 -43.70
C LYS A 332 24.97 2.70 -43.09
N GLN A 333 24.38 2.51 -41.91
CA GLN A 333 24.40 1.24 -41.21
C GLN A 333 23.67 0.12 -41.96
N ARG A 334 22.56 0.43 -42.64
CA ARG A 334 21.85 -0.54 -43.49
C ARG A 334 22.74 -1.09 -44.59
N VAL A 335 23.46 -0.22 -45.30
CA VAL A 335 24.37 -0.64 -46.38
C VAL A 335 25.48 -1.56 -45.85
N ILE A 336 26.07 -1.21 -44.70
CA ILE A 336 27.11 -2.03 -44.07
C ILE A 336 26.55 -3.41 -43.67
N PHE A 337 25.33 -3.44 -43.10
CA PHE A 337 24.66 -4.68 -42.71
C PHE A 337 24.37 -5.59 -43.91
N GLU A 338 23.82 -5.05 -45.00
CA GLU A 338 23.50 -5.81 -46.21
C GLU A 338 24.77 -6.35 -46.90
N GLN A 339 25.84 -5.56 -46.97
CA GLN A 339 27.13 -6.01 -47.50
C GLN A 339 27.74 -7.12 -46.65
N GLY A 340 27.71 -6.96 -45.33
CA GLY A 340 28.18 -7.98 -44.39
C GLY A 340 27.36 -9.28 -44.50
N ALA A 341 26.04 -9.17 -44.62
CA ALA A 341 25.13 -10.29 -44.78
C ALA A 341 25.37 -11.05 -46.09
N ALA A 342 25.60 -10.31 -47.18
CA ALA A 342 25.99 -10.91 -48.46
C ALA A 342 27.32 -11.68 -48.36
N GLY A 343 28.28 -11.16 -47.58
CA GLY A 343 29.55 -11.84 -47.29
C GLY A 343 29.38 -13.19 -46.56
N ASN A 344 28.29 -13.35 -45.80
CA ASN A 344 27.93 -14.58 -45.10
C ASN A 344 26.92 -15.45 -45.88
N GLY A 345 26.66 -15.14 -47.16
CA GLY A 345 25.79 -15.94 -48.02
C GLY A 345 24.29 -15.77 -47.77
N ILE A 346 23.87 -14.69 -47.11
CA ILE A 346 22.46 -14.41 -46.83
C ILE A 346 21.84 -13.65 -48.01
N GLU A 347 20.63 -14.04 -48.43
CA GLU A 347 19.92 -13.37 -49.53
C GLU A 347 19.60 -11.91 -49.15
N PRO A 348 19.82 -10.92 -50.05
CA PRO A 348 19.58 -9.51 -49.76
C PRO A 348 18.17 -9.22 -49.22
N LYS A 349 17.13 -9.88 -49.76
CA LYS A 349 15.74 -9.71 -49.29
C LYS A 349 15.56 -10.08 -47.82
N VAL A 350 16.20 -11.18 -47.40
CA VAL A 350 16.15 -11.65 -46.01
C VAL A 350 16.94 -10.70 -45.10
N ALA A 351 18.11 -10.25 -45.55
CA ALA A 351 18.92 -9.29 -44.79
C ALA A 351 18.18 -7.96 -44.58
N THR A 352 17.58 -7.38 -45.62
CA THR A 352 16.80 -6.14 -45.51
C THR A 352 15.60 -6.31 -44.58
N ALA A 353 14.85 -7.41 -44.69
CA ALA A 353 13.70 -7.70 -43.83
C ALA A 353 14.10 -7.85 -42.35
N ILE A 354 15.24 -8.48 -42.06
CA ILE A 354 15.77 -8.60 -40.69
C ILE A 354 16.21 -7.23 -40.16
N PHE A 355 16.83 -6.40 -41.00
CA PHE A 355 17.21 -5.04 -40.62
C PHE A 355 15.99 -4.17 -40.30
N ASP A 356 14.94 -4.22 -41.14
CA ASP A 356 13.66 -3.53 -40.88
C ASP A 356 13.04 -3.98 -39.55
N LEU A 357 13.10 -5.28 -39.27
CA LEU A 357 12.61 -5.84 -38.02
C LEU A 357 13.41 -5.29 -36.82
N MET A 358 14.74 -5.29 -36.92
CA MET A 358 15.62 -4.72 -35.88
C MET A 358 15.34 -3.23 -35.65
N GLU A 359 15.19 -2.44 -36.71
CA GLU A 359 14.89 -1.00 -36.61
C GLU A 359 13.57 -0.75 -35.89
N LYS A 360 12.52 -1.50 -36.24
CA LYS A 360 11.21 -1.42 -35.58
C LYS A 360 11.29 -1.79 -34.09
N PHE A 361 12.07 -2.80 -33.73
CA PHE A 361 12.21 -3.26 -32.35
C PHE A 361 13.20 -2.46 -31.52
N ALA A 362 14.18 -1.80 -32.13
CA ALA A 362 15.16 -1.00 -31.40
C ALA A 362 14.54 0.18 -30.64
N GLU A 363 13.33 0.60 -31.02
CA GLU A 363 12.52 1.56 -30.24
C GLU A 363 12.12 1.03 -28.85
N TYR A 364 11.94 -0.28 -28.72
CA TYR A 364 11.43 -0.94 -27.52
C TYR A 364 12.45 -1.88 -26.87
N GLY A 365 13.59 -2.11 -27.54
CA GLY A 365 14.64 -3.03 -27.10
C GLY A 365 15.19 -2.66 -25.73
N PHE A 366 15.23 -3.65 -24.83
CA PHE A 366 15.65 -3.46 -23.45
C PHE A 366 17.08 -3.96 -23.21
N ASN A 367 17.78 -3.39 -22.23
CA ASN A 367 19.11 -3.86 -21.86
C ASN A 367 18.99 -5.16 -21.04
N LYS A 368 19.49 -6.28 -21.58
CA LYS A 368 19.39 -7.59 -20.94
C LYS A 368 20.20 -7.65 -19.65
N SER A 369 21.40 -7.06 -19.62
CA SER A 369 22.26 -7.14 -18.43
C SER A 369 21.60 -6.49 -17.19
N HIS A 370 20.98 -5.32 -17.37
CA HIS A 370 20.21 -4.65 -16.32
C HIS A 370 18.97 -5.46 -15.93
N SER A 371 18.21 -5.96 -16.92
CA SER A 371 17.02 -6.78 -16.68
C SER A 371 17.33 -8.07 -15.93
N ALA A 372 18.46 -8.72 -16.25
CA ALA A 372 18.87 -9.97 -15.63
C ALA A 372 19.33 -9.79 -14.18
N ALA A 373 20.08 -8.73 -13.89
CA ALA A 373 20.49 -8.39 -12.54
C ALA A 373 19.28 -8.12 -11.63
N TYR A 374 18.30 -7.34 -12.11
CA TYR A 374 17.09 -7.05 -11.35
C TYR A 374 16.15 -8.27 -11.25
N ALA A 375 16.08 -9.09 -12.29
CA ALA A 375 15.33 -10.36 -12.26
C ALA A 375 15.90 -11.34 -11.23
N LEU A 376 17.22 -11.34 -10.97
CA LEU A 376 17.81 -12.13 -9.90
C LEU A 376 17.28 -11.70 -8.52
N VAL A 377 17.20 -10.39 -8.27
CA VAL A 377 16.62 -9.86 -7.02
C VAL A 377 15.13 -10.21 -6.92
N SER A 378 14.37 -10.14 -8.02
CA SER A 378 12.98 -10.62 -8.08
C SER A 378 12.87 -12.11 -7.77
N TYR A 379 13.77 -12.94 -8.30
CA TYR A 379 13.80 -14.38 -8.01
C TYR A 379 14.14 -14.66 -6.54
N GLN A 380 15.16 -14.00 -6.00
CA GLN A 380 15.56 -14.10 -4.60
C GLN A 380 14.42 -13.74 -3.65
N THR A 381 13.71 -12.64 -3.90
CA THR A 381 12.54 -12.26 -3.10
C THR A 381 11.38 -13.27 -3.22
N ALA A 382 11.11 -13.79 -4.42
CA ALA A 382 10.11 -14.84 -4.62
C ALA A 382 10.48 -16.14 -3.90
N TRP A 383 11.75 -16.53 -3.93
CA TRP A 383 12.28 -17.72 -3.26
C TRP A 383 12.18 -17.59 -1.75
N LEU A 384 12.60 -16.45 -1.18
CA LEU A 384 12.46 -16.17 0.25
C LEU A 384 10.98 -16.22 0.68
N LYS A 385 10.07 -15.66 -0.11
CA LYS A 385 8.63 -15.72 0.17
C LYS A 385 8.08 -17.16 0.09
N ALA A 386 8.57 -17.98 -0.85
CA ALA A 386 8.11 -19.36 -1.01
C ALA A 386 8.55 -20.27 0.15
N HIS A 387 9.81 -20.17 0.57
CA HIS A 387 10.44 -21.08 1.55
C HIS A 387 10.41 -20.56 2.99
N TYR A 388 10.52 -19.25 3.19
CA TYR A 388 10.55 -18.57 4.48
C TYR A 388 9.54 -17.40 4.55
N PRO A 389 8.24 -17.67 4.34
CA PRO A 389 7.22 -16.64 4.21
C PRO A 389 7.09 -15.73 5.43
N ALA A 390 7.25 -16.26 6.66
CA ALA A 390 7.07 -15.49 7.88
C ALA A 390 8.22 -14.48 8.09
N GLU A 391 9.46 -14.93 7.93
CA GLU A 391 10.67 -14.12 8.04
C GLU A 391 10.72 -13.07 6.92
N PHE A 392 10.44 -13.46 5.68
CA PHE A 392 10.39 -12.53 4.55
C PHE A 392 9.30 -11.47 4.73
N MET A 393 8.07 -11.86 5.07
CA MET A 393 6.99 -10.89 5.27
C MET A 393 7.21 -10.00 6.50
N ALA A 394 7.86 -10.49 7.56
CA ALA A 394 8.26 -9.65 8.69
C ALA A 394 9.27 -8.57 8.28
N ALA A 395 10.24 -8.91 7.41
CA ALA A 395 11.18 -7.94 6.86
C ALA A 395 10.49 -6.91 5.94
N VAL A 396 9.55 -7.34 5.09
CA VAL A 396 8.73 -6.45 4.26
C VAL A 396 7.91 -5.48 5.10
N LEU A 397 7.17 -6.00 6.09
CA LEU A 397 6.35 -5.19 7.01
C LEU A 397 7.20 -4.17 7.78
N SER A 398 8.40 -4.58 8.19
CA SER A 398 9.38 -3.70 8.85
C SER A 398 9.88 -2.60 7.93
N SER A 399 10.14 -2.92 6.67
CA SER A 399 10.70 -1.95 5.72
C SER A 399 9.70 -0.90 5.27
N ASP A 400 8.41 -1.22 5.25
CA ASP A 400 7.34 -0.30 4.88
C ASP A 400 6.56 0.22 6.11
N MET A 401 7.11 0.09 7.34
CA MET A 401 6.39 0.44 8.58
C MET A 401 5.89 1.89 8.66
N ASP A 402 6.60 2.81 8.00
CA ASP A 402 6.24 4.23 7.95
C ASP A 402 5.05 4.50 7.01
N ASN A 403 4.71 3.54 6.15
CA ASN A 403 3.61 3.64 5.19
C ASN A 403 2.48 2.69 5.58
N THR A 404 1.51 3.24 6.31
CA THR A 404 0.35 2.50 6.80
C THR A 404 -0.40 1.74 5.69
N ASP A 405 -0.62 2.35 4.53
CA ASP A 405 -1.38 1.71 3.45
C ASP A 405 -0.68 0.44 2.93
N LYS A 406 0.65 0.49 2.78
CA LYS A 406 1.45 -0.67 2.38
C LYS A 406 1.49 -1.75 3.45
N VAL A 407 1.61 -1.36 4.73
CA VAL A 407 1.53 -2.30 5.85
C VAL A 407 0.21 -3.06 5.81
N VAL A 408 -0.91 -2.37 5.60
CA VAL A 408 -2.23 -3.02 5.50
C VAL A 408 -2.30 -3.97 4.29
N GLU A 409 -1.75 -3.60 3.13
CA GLU A 409 -1.68 -4.48 1.97
C GLU A 409 -0.85 -5.75 2.26
N ALA A 410 0.31 -5.60 2.89
CA ALA A 410 1.17 -6.72 3.28
C ALA A 410 0.53 -7.60 4.37
N LEU A 411 -0.20 -7.03 5.33
CA LEU A 411 -0.94 -7.78 6.36
C LEU A 411 -2.08 -8.61 5.75
N ARG A 412 -2.80 -8.06 4.77
CA ARG A 412 -3.80 -8.82 4.00
C ARG A 412 -3.16 -9.97 3.25
N ASP A 413 -1.98 -9.77 2.66
CA ASP A 413 -1.23 -10.82 1.99
C ASP A 413 -0.75 -11.91 2.94
N CYS A 414 -0.32 -11.54 4.15
CA CYS A 414 0.01 -12.47 5.23
C CYS A 414 -1.19 -13.37 5.57
N ALA A 415 -2.37 -12.78 5.75
CA ALA A 415 -3.59 -13.52 6.05
C ALA A 415 -3.95 -14.52 4.94
N ARG A 416 -3.85 -14.12 3.66
CA ARG A 416 -4.07 -15.01 2.50
C ARG A 416 -3.06 -16.16 2.44
N SER A 417 -1.82 -15.90 2.85
CA SER A 417 -0.72 -16.88 2.86
C SER A 417 -0.75 -17.82 4.08
N GLY A 418 -1.74 -17.65 4.96
CA GLY A 418 -1.88 -18.40 6.20
C GLY A 418 -0.84 -18.04 7.27
N ILE A 419 -0.29 -16.81 7.22
CA ILE A 419 0.63 -16.27 8.23
C ILE A 419 -0.20 -15.54 9.28
N GLN A 420 -0.10 -15.98 10.52
CA GLN A 420 -0.81 -15.37 11.64
C GLN A 420 -0.01 -14.20 12.21
N VAL A 421 -0.51 -12.98 12.05
CA VAL A 421 0.06 -11.80 12.68
C VAL A 421 -0.57 -11.62 14.06
N ARG A 422 0.25 -11.65 15.12
CA ARG A 422 -0.20 -11.46 16.50
C ARG A 422 -0.60 -10.01 16.75
N LYS A 423 -1.46 -9.79 17.75
CA LYS A 423 -1.81 -8.45 18.21
C LYS A 423 -0.57 -7.73 18.74
N VAL A 424 -0.56 -6.41 18.58
CA VAL A 424 0.51 -5.57 19.11
C VAL A 424 0.51 -5.61 20.65
N SER A 425 1.70 -5.65 21.24
CA SER A 425 1.88 -5.75 22.70
C SER A 425 3.21 -5.12 23.09
N ILE A 426 3.20 -4.23 24.08
CA ILE A 426 4.45 -3.65 24.63
C ILE A 426 5.31 -4.68 25.38
N ASN A 427 4.71 -5.77 25.84
CA ASN A 427 5.41 -6.82 26.59
C ASN A 427 6.09 -7.85 25.68
N GLU A 428 5.68 -7.94 24.41
CA GLU A 428 6.19 -8.94 23.47
C GLU A 428 6.80 -8.35 22.19
N GLY A 429 6.35 -7.17 21.77
CA GLY A 429 6.71 -6.54 20.49
C GLY A 429 8.06 -5.84 20.52
N GLU A 430 8.81 -5.93 19.43
CA GLU A 430 10.04 -5.16 19.21
C GLU A 430 9.72 -3.88 18.42
N TRP A 431 10.73 -3.06 18.11
CA TRP A 431 10.52 -1.92 17.22
C TRP A 431 10.06 -2.36 15.82
N TYR A 432 10.81 -3.28 15.22
CA TYR A 432 10.52 -3.92 13.94
C TYR A 432 9.57 -5.12 14.10
N PHE A 433 8.89 -5.52 13.01
CA PHE A 433 8.15 -6.78 12.99
C PHE A 433 9.12 -7.95 13.06
N ARG A 434 8.74 -9.01 13.78
CA ARG A 434 9.59 -10.17 13.99
C ARG A 434 8.85 -11.47 13.71
N ALA A 435 9.46 -12.38 12.97
CA ALA A 435 8.93 -13.72 12.81
C ALA A 435 9.14 -14.56 14.07
N ASP A 436 8.11 -15.30 14.47
CA ASP A 436 8.16 -16.31 15.52
C ASP A 436 8.33 -17.72 14.91
N GLN A 437 8.45 -18.73 15.77
CA GLN A 437 8.44 -20.12 15.30
C GLN A 437 7.13 -20.44 14.55
N GLY A 438 7.26 -21.00 13.35
CA GLY A 438 6.14 -21.33 12.48
C GLY A 438 5.71 -20.16 11.59
N LYS A 439 4.45 -20.17 11.13
CA LYS A 439 3.89 -19.10 10.29
C LYS A 439 3.28 -17.98 11.16
N GLN A 440 4.09 -17.40 12.05
CA GLN A 440 3.63 -16.35 12.97
C GLN A 440 4.53 -15.12 12.93
N ILE A 441 3.94 -13.92 13.02
CA ILE A 441 4.66 -12.65 13.07
C ILE A 441 4.19 -11.85 14.29
N ARG A 442 5.13 -11.34 15.09
CA ARG A 442 4.87 -10.33 16.12
C ARG A 442 4.82 -8.95 15.50
N TYR A 443 3.82 -8.18 15.91
CA TYR A 443 3.64 -6.81 15.44
C TYR A 443 4.75 -5.90 15.98
N GLY A 444 5.33 -5.07 15.11
CA GLY A 444 6.33 -4.07 15.50
C GLY A 444 5.68 -2.82 16.10
N LEU A 445 6.25 -2.30 17.19
CA LEU A 445 5.81 -1.06 17.83
C LEU A 445 5.98 0.16 16.91
N GLY A 446 6.91 0.10 15.95
CA GLY A 446 7.16 1.20 15.00
C GLY A 446 6.04 1.43 13.99
N ALA A 447 5.19 0.43 13.75
CA ALA A 447 4.04 0.58 12.86
C ALA A 447 2.83 1.29 13.51
N ILE A 448 2.92 1.64 14.81
CA ILE A 448 1.85 2.37 15.50
C ILE A 448 1.96 3.86 15.17
N LYS A 449 0.95 4.41 14.50
CA LYS A 449 0.88 5.82 14.18
C LYS A 449 0.87 6.67 15.45
N GLY A 450 1.85 7.57 15.55
CA GLY A 450 2.02 8.47 16.70
C GLY A 450 3.06 7.99 17.72
N VAL A 451 3.65 6.81 17.55
CA VAL A 451 4.80 6.34 18.33
C VAL A 451 6.09 6.62 17.56
N GLY A 452 6.98 7.43 18.13
CA GLY A 452 8.28 7.74 17.51
C GLY A 452 9.35 6.69 17.85
N HIS A 453 10.37 6.56 16.99
CA HIS A 453 11.48 5.60 17.13
C HIS A 453 12.14 5.63 18.50
N ALA A 454 12.57 6.81 18.96
CA ALA A 454 13.20 6.97 20.27
C ALA A 454 12.34 6.47 21.44
N VAL A 455 11.02 6.62 21.35
CA VAL A 455 10.10 6.15 22.40
C VAL A 455 9.93 4.64 22.34
N GLY A 456 9.80 4.08 21.14
CA GLY A 456 9.72 2.63 20.94
C GLY A 456 10.98 1.90 21.46
N GLU A 457 12.17 2.41 21.13
CA GLU A 457 13.43 1.87 21.65
C GLU A 457 13.52 1.98 23.18
N MET A 458 13.10 3.11 23.76
CA MET A 458 13.05 3.25 25.22
C MET A 458 12.16 2.19 25.88
N ILE A 459 10.99 1.89 25.32
CA ILE A 459 10.08 0.85 25.83
C ILE A 459 10.77 -0.51 25.79
N VAL A 460 11.41 -0.84 24.66
CA VAL A 460 12.14 -2.11 24.49
C VAL A 460 13.30 -2.22 25.47
N ASN A 461 14.13 -1.19 25.61
CA ASN A 461 15.29 -1.16 26.51
C ASN A 461 14.87 -1.25 27.99
N ALA A 462 13.80 -0.54 28.38
CA ALA A 462 13.24 -0.62 29.73
C ALA A 462 12.69 -2.01 30.04
N ARG A 463 12.08 -2.69 29.06
CA ARG A 463 11.63 -4.08 29.18
C ARG A 463 12.81 -5.06 29.31
N GLN A 464 13.86 -4.90 28.49
CA GLN A 464 15.04 -5.76 28.56
C GLN A 464 15.75 -5.65 29.92
N SER A 465 15.78 -4.46 30.52
CA SER A 465 16.42 -4.21 31.81
C SER A 465 15.55 -4.62 33.01
N GLY A 466 14.23 -4.42 32.94
CA GLY A 466 13.30 -4.61 34.07
C GLY A 466 12.31 -5.77 33.95
N GLY A 467 12.34 -6.53 32.86
CA GLY A 467 11.33 -7.54 32.55
C GLY A 467 9.99 -6.96 32.09
N ALA A 468 8.96 -7.82 31.98
CA ALA A 468 7.63 -7.42 31.53
C ALA A 468 6.99 -6.36 32.45
N PHE A 469 6.25 -5.44 31.84
CA PHE A 469 5.50 -4.40 32.53
C PHE A 469 4.23 -5.00 33.14
N ARG A 470 3.97 -4.69 34.41
CA ARG A 470 2.81 -5.18 35.16
C ARG A 470 1.56 -4.35 34.94
N ASP A 471 1.70 -3.03 34.97
CA ASP A 471 0.62 -2.07 34.82
C ASP A 471 1.12 -0.75 34.21
N LEU A 472 0.21 0.19 33.98
CA LEU A 472 0.55 1.50 33.42
C LEU A 472 1.47 2.33 34.35
N ASN A 473 1.39 2.15 35.66
CA ASN A 473 2.22 2.86 36.62
C ASN A 473 3.67 2.35 36.58
N ASP A 474 3.86 1.04 36.43
CA ASP A 474 5.15 0.37 36.27
C ASP A 474 5.82 0.81 34.97
N LEU A 475 5.06 0.87 33.87
CA LEU A 475 5.53 1.41 32.59
C LEU A 475 6.04 2.86 32.74
N LEU A 476 5.22 3.74 33.31
CA LEU A 476 5.59 5.15 33.47
C LEU A 476 6.71 5.39 34.48
N SER A 477 6.88 4.51 35.46
CA SER A 477 7.96 4.63 36.45
C SER A 477 9.34 4.29 35.88
N ARG A 478 9.38 3.43 34.85
CA ARG A 478 10.62 2.99 34.20
C ARG A 478 11.02 3.86 33.01
N LEU A 479 10.11 4.71 32.53
CA LEU A 479 10.31 5.57 31.37
C LEU A 479 10.49 7.03 31.80
N GLU A 480 11.42 7.73 31.19
CA GLU A 480 11.62 9.16 31.43
C GLU A 480 10.43 9.97 30.88
N LEU A 481 9.64 10.59 31.76
CA LEU A 481 8.40 11.30 31.38
C LEU A 481 8.62 12.50 30.45
N GLY A 482 9.83 13.07 30.45
CA GLY A 482 10.20 14.15 29.52
C GLY A 482 10.15 13.74 28.04
N LYS A 483 10.17 12.43 27.74
CA LYS A 483 10.19 11.88 26.37
C LYS A 483 8.88 11.24 25.95
N ILE A 484 7.95 10.97 26.88
CA ILE A 484 6.65 10.35 26.57
C ILE A 484 5.53 11.35 26.82
N ASN A 485 4.86 11.74 25.74
CA ASN A 485 3.70 12.61 25.82
C ASN A 485 2.40 11.81 25.95
N ARG A 486 1.32 12.50 26.35
CA ARG A 486 -0.02 11.91 26.48
C ARG A 486 -0.52 11.24 25.19
N ARG A 487 -0.20 11.82 24.02
CA ARG A 487 -0.65 11.32 22.72
C ARG A 487 -0.07 9.94 22.40
N VAL A 488 1.19 9.69 22.77
CA VAL A 488 1.84 8.38 22.60
C VAL A 488 1.13 7.32 23.43
N LEU A 489 0.80 7.62 24.70
CA LEU A 489 0.08 6.68 25.57
C LEU A 489 -1.33 6.39 25.04
N GLU A 490 -2.03 7.43 24.59
CA GLU A 490 -3.35 7.27 23.93
C GLU A 490 -3.25 6.39 22.68
N ALA A 491 -2.19 6.54 21.88
CA ALA A 491 -1.94 5.70 20.70
C ALA A 491 -1.61 4.24 21.06
N LEU A 492 -0.79 4.00 22.10
CA LEU A 492 -0.47 2.65 22.60
C LEU A 492 -1.70 1.92 23.16
N ILE A 493 -2.61 2.64 23.81
CA ILE A 493 -3.86 2.07 24.31
C ILE A 493 -4.83 1.83 23.15
N ALA A 494 -5.02 2.81 22.26
CA ALA A 494 -5.94 2.71 21.12
C ALA A 494 -5.56 1.58 20.15
N SER A 495 -4.27 1.37 19.92
CA SER A 495 -3.74 0.27 19.09
C SER A 495 -3.86 -1.11 19.75
N GLY A 496 -4.11 -1.19 21.05
CA GLY A 496 -4.13 -2.43 21.81
C GLY A 496 -2.78 -2.89 22.36
N ALA A 497 -1.71 -2.13 22.13
CA ALA A 497 -0.38 -2.47 22.61
C ALA A 497 -0.31 -2.56 24.15
N ALA A 498 -1.15 -1.78 24.84
CA ALA A 498 -1.24 -1.74 26.29
C ALA A 498 -2.36 -2.61 26.89
N ASP A 499 -3.02 -3.49 26.10
CA ASP A 499 -4.17 -4.30 26.58
C ASP A 499 -3.82 -5.18 27.80
N GLY A 500 -2.55 -5.58 27.95
CA GLY A 500 -2.08 -6.36 29.10
C GLY A 500 -1.81 -5.56 30.38
N LEU A 501 -1.93 -4.22 30.36
CA LEU A 501 -1.61 -3.34 31.51
C LEU A 501 -2.81 -2.92 32.36
N GLY A 502 -4.02 -3.33 31.98
CA GLY A 502 -5.24 -2.95 32.66
C GLY A 502 -6.41 -3.84 32.25
N PRO A 503 -7.60 -3.61 32.84
CA PRO A 503 -8.75 -4.48 32.62
C PRO A 503 -9.35 -4.33 31.21
N ASN A 504 -9.33 -3.11 30.65
CA ASN A 504 -9.83 -2.80 29.32
C ASN A 504 -9.33 -1.43 28.83
N ARG A 505 -9.46 -1.15 27.52
CA ARG A 505 -8.94 0.09 26.91
C ARG A 505 -9.64 1.34 27.42
N ALA A 506 -10.95 1.26 27.66
CA ALA A 506 -11.73 2.36 28.23
C ALA A 506 -11.23 2.81 29.62
N SER A 507 -10.90 1.84 30.47
CA SER A 507 -10.36 2.04 31.81
C SER A 507 -8.96 2.64 31.75
N LEU A 508 -8.09 2.08 30.91
CA LEU A 508 -6.73 2.58 30.70
C LEU A 508 -6.73 4.02 30.17
N SER A 509 -7.54 4.32 29.16
CA SER A 509 -7.65 5.66 28.58
C SER A 509 -8.12 6.70 29.60
N ALA A 510 -9.09 6.34 30.46
CA ALA A 510 -9.55 7.22 31.53
C ALA A 510 -8.48 7.44 32.62
N PHE A 511 -7.57 6.48 32.81
CA PHE A 511 -6.53 6.52 33.83
C PHE A 511 -5.30 7.35 33.44
N VAL A 512 -5.02 7.50 32.13
CA VAL A 512 -3.81 8.19 31.62
C VAL A 512 -3.51 9.52 32.32
N PRO A 513 -4.46 10.47 32.50
CA PRO A 513 -4.17 11.76 33.10
C PRO A 513 -3.77 11.68 34.58
N GLU A 514 -4.25 10.67 35.31
CA GLU A 514 -3.89 10.42 36.70
C GLU A 514 -2.55 9.71 36.82
N ALA A 515 -2.33 8.67 36.01
CA ALA A 515 -1.09 7.92 35.95
C ALA A 515 0.12 8.83 35.63
N MET A 516 -0.03 9.74 34.65
CA MET A 516 1.01 10.71 34.30
C MET A 516 1.33 11.69 35.43
N ARG A 517 0.30 12.18 36.14
CA ARG A 517 0.50 13.08 37.30
C ARG A 517 1.23 12.36 38.44
N GLY A 518 0.85 11.12 38.74
CA GLY A 518 1.50 10.32 39.77
C GLY A 518 2.93 9.93 39.41
N ALA A 519 3.24 9.75 38.12
CA ALA A 519 4.61 9.51 37.67
C ALA A 519 5.48 10.78 37.79
N ASP A 520 4.98 11.95 37.38
CA ASP A 520 5.72 13.23 37.46
C ASP A 520 6.04 13.60 38.91
N GLN A 521 5.08 13.38 39.82
CA GLN A 521 5.31 13.56 41.26
C GLN A 521 6.47 12.68 41.77
N ARG A 522 6.45 11.36 41.44
CA ARG A 522 7.50 10.43 41.86
C ARG A 522 8.89 10.79 41.31
N GLN A 523 8.96 11.28 40.08
CA GLN A 523 10.21 11.72 39.48
C GLN A 523 10.77 12.96 40.19
N ARG A 524 9.92 13.92 40.55
CA ARG A 524 10.30 15.12 41.32
C ARG A 524 10.78 14.76 42.74
N ASP A 525 10.06 13.87 43.41
CA ASP A 525 10.40 13.42 44.77
C ASP A 525 11.77 12.73 44.76
N GLY A 526 12.04 11.86 43.79
CA GLY A 526 13.34 11.21 43.60
C GLY A 526 14.48 12.19 43.27
N ALA A 527 14.25 13.16 42.39
CA ALA A 527 15.25 14.17 42.03
C ALA A 527 15.56 15.15 43.18
N SER A 528 14.61 15.38 44.08
CA SER A 528 14.78 16.24 45.26
C SER A 528 15.61 15.61 46.38
N GLY A 529 15.99 14.32 46.26
CA GLY A 529 16.73 13.60 47.28
C GLY A 529 15.95 13.36 48.58
N GLN A 530 14.63 13.61 48.58
CA GLN A 530 13.74 13.18 49.66
C GLN A 530 13.62 11.65 49.64
N THR A 531 14.64 10.98 50.16
CA THR A 531 14.39 9.70 50.83
C THR A 531 13.61 10.05 52.08
N ASP A 532 12.34 9.65 52.09
CA ASP A 532 11.39 9.94 53.16
C ASP A 532 12.03 9.65 54.53
N ILE A 533 12.15 10.68 55.37
CA ILE A 533 12.91 10.67 56.64
C ILE A 533 12.27 9.74 57.70
N PHE A 534 11.13 9.12 57.40
CA PHE A 534 10.37 8.18 58.25
C PHE A 534 10.48 6.72 57.79
N GLY A 535 11.70 6.24 57.55
CA GLY A 535 12.03 4.90 57.05
C GLY A 535 11.72 3.69 57.97
N ALA A 536 10.52 3.57 58.55
CA ALA A 536 10.14 2.35 59.32
C ALA A 536 8.67 1.92 59.22
N ALA A 537 7.87 2.46 58.30
CA ALA A 537 6.59 1.87 57.92
C ALA A 537 6.24 2.31 56.49
N GLN A 538 6.72 1.55 55.50
CA GLN A 538 6.20 1.64 54.14
C GLN A 538 4.72 1.22 54.15
N VAL A 539 3.83 2.16 54.40
CA VAL A 539 2.63 2.21 53.56
C VAL A 539 3.15 2.79 52.25
N VAL A 540 3.58 1.92 51.34
CA VAL A 540 3.66 2.31 49.93
C VAL A 540 2.28 2.87 49.65
N ALA A 541 2.14 4.19 49.48
CA ALA A 541 0.88 4.75 49.04
C ALA A 541 0.56 3.99 47.75
N GLU A 542 -0.43 3.09 47.82
CA GLU A 542 -0.77 2.23 46.68
C GLU A 542 -0.98 3.16 45.50
N ALA A 543 -0.19 2.96 44.45
CA ALA A 543 -0.37 3.73 43.23
C ALA A 543 -1.85 3.60 42.84
N PRO A 544 -2.53 4.70 42.49
CA PRO A 544 -3.96 4.67 42.24
C PRO A 544 -4.26 3.57 41.22
N GLY A 545 -5.23 2.71 41.56
CA GLY A 545 -5.64 1.62 40.70
C GLY A 545 -6.35 2.14 39.45
N CYS A 546 -6.22 1.43 38.33
CA CYS A 546 -6.95 1.74 37.11
C CYS A 546 -8.47 1.65 37.37
N PRO A 547 -9.27 2.70 37.11
CA PRO A 547 -10.70 2.71 37.39
C PRO A 547 -11.42 1.73 36.47
N ALA A 548 -12.29 0.88 37.02
CA ALA A 548 -13.09 -0.05 36.23
C ALA A 548 -14.21 0.69 35.49
N LYS A 549 -14.12 0.74 34.15
CA LYS A 549 -15.18 1.22 33.25
C LYS A 549 -15.63 0.09 32.31
N PRO A 550 -16.87 0.13 31.79
CA PRO A 550 -17.26 -0.75 30.70
C PRO A 550 -16.36 -0.50 29.47
N GLU A 551 -16.03 -1.56 28.74
CA GLU A 551 -15.22 -1.47 27.53
C GLU A 551 -15.90 -0.60 26.46
N TRP A 552 -15.10 -0.05 25.55
CA TRP A 552 -15.62 0.71 24.41
C TRP A 552 -16.59 -0.14 23.55
N PRO A 553 -17.64 0.49 23.00
CA PRO A 553 -18.42 -0.14 21.93
C PRO A 553 -17.51 -0.59 20.79
N LEU A 554 -17.83 -1.73 20.16
CA LEU A 554 -16.97 -2.33 19.14
C LEU A 554 -16.59 -1.35 18.01
N LEU A 555 -17.53 -0.55 17.50
CA LEU A 555 -17.24 0.44 16.46
C LEU A 555 -16.24 1.51 16.93
N SER A 556 -16.33 1.96 18.18
CA SER A 556 -15.38 2.91 18.75
C SER A 556 -14.00 2.29 18.92
N LEU A 557 -13.94 1.03 19.36
CA LEU A 557 -12.70 0.27 19.48
C LEU A 557 -12.04 0.05 18.11
N LEU A 558 -12.79 -0.41 17.12
CA LEU A 558 -12.31 -0.63 15.75
C LEU A 558 -11.87 0.68 15.09
N LYS A 559 -12.57 1.79 15.35
CA LYS A 559 -12.16 3.11 14.89
C LYS A 559 -10.82 3.51 15.50
N ALA A 560 -10.63 3.31 16.81
CA ALA A 560 -9.37 3.61 17.49
C ALA A 560 -8.21 2.76 16.95
N GLU A 561 -8.45 1.47 16.67
CA GLU A 561 -7.47 0.59 16.02
C GLU A 561 -7.11 1.08 14.63
N ARG A 562 -8.10 1.43 13.80
CA ARG A 562 -7.85 1.93 12.46
C ARG A 562 -7.10 3.26 12.45
N ASP A 563 -7.46 4.17 13.35
CA ASP A 563 -6.82 5.50 13.41
C ASP A 563 -5.33 5.39 13.83
N THR A 564 -4.95 4.31 14.53
CA THR A 564 -3.58 4.07 15.01
C THR A 564 -2.77 3.06 14.19
N LEU A 565 -3.39 1.99 13.70
CA LEU A 565 -2.76 0.90 12.95
C LEU A 565 -3.11 0.89 11.46
N GLY A 566 -4.12 1.64 11.04
CA GLY A 566 -4.63 1.68 9.67
C GLY A 566 -5.60 0.56 9.29
N TRP A 567 -5.81 -0.43 10.16
CA TRP A 567 -6.70 -1.56 9.90
C TRP A 567 -7.36 -2.07 11.19
N TYR A 568 -8.37 -2.91 11.02
CA TYR A 568 -9.14 -3.50 12.11
C TYR A 568 -8.48 -4.78 12.61
N VAL A 569 -8.22 -4.89 13.91
CA VAL A 569 -7.54 -6.03 14.54
C VAL A 569 -8.52 -6.89 15.33
N SER A 570 -9.45 -6.27 16.04
CA SER A 570 -10.36 -6.95 16.96
C SER A 570 -11.65 -7.47 16.34
N GLY A 571 -11.85 -7.29 15.03
CA GLY A 571 -13.03 -7.75 14.28
C GLY A 571 -13.27 -6.91 13.03
N HIS A 572 -14.46 -7.01 12.45
CA HIS A 572 -14.90 -6.20 11.32
C HIS A 572 -16.04 -5.25 11.75
N PRO A 573 -16.19 -4.03 11.19
CA PRO A 573 -17.28 -3.11 11.58
C PRO A 573 -18.68 -3.71 11.44
N VAL A 574 -18.87 -4.60 10.47
CA VAL A 574 -20.13 -5.35 10.27
C VAL A 574 -20.46 -6.24 11.47
N ASP A 575 -19.47 -6.69 12.24
CA ASP A 575 -19.67 -7.54 13.42
C ASP A 575 -20.50 -6.84 14.51
N ALA A 576 -20.43 -5.51 14.59
CA ALA A 576 -21.23 -4.71 15.53
C ALA A 576 -22.75 -4.85 15.28
N TYR A 577 -23.13 -5.12 14.04
CA TYR A 577 -24.53 -5.28 13.62
C TYR A 577 -24.88 -6.73 13.24
N ARG A 578 -23.95 -7.68 13.38
CA ARG A 578 -24.10 -9.06 12.89
C ARG A 578 -25.37 -9.74 13.36
N SER A 579 -25.71 -9.59 14.64
CA SER A 579 -26.92 -10.18 15.23
C SER A 579 -28.22 -9.67 14.61
N MET A 580 -28.23 -8.41 14.15
CA MET A 580 -29.37 -7.80 13.45
C MET A 580 -29.37 -8.24 11.98
N LEU A 581 -28.21 -8.18 11.32
CA LEU A 581 -28.05 -8.53 9.91
C LEU A 581 -28.36 -10.01 9.64
N ASP A 582 -27.96 -10.93 10.52
CA ASP A 582 -28.28 -12.37 10.42
C ASP A 582 -29.80 -12.65 10.47
N GLY A 583 -30.59 -11.70 10.97
CA GLY A 583 -32.05 -11.81 10.99
C GLY A 583 -32.71 -11.71 9.61
N PHE A 584 -32.07 -11.07 8.63
CA PHE A 584 -32.66 -10.80 7.31
C PHE A 584 -31.70 -10.93 6.11
N THR A 585 -30.39 -11.06 6.32
CA THR A 585 -29.43 -11.33 5.23
C THR A 585 -29.53 -12.79 4.79
N SER A 586 -29.35 -13.02 3.49
CA SER A 586 -29.49 -14.35 2.89
C SER A 586 -28.27 -15.25 3.15
N ALA A 587 -27.07 -14.67 3.15
CA ALA A 587 -25.79 -15.35 3.36
C ALA A 587 -24.69 -14.35 3.74
N ARG A 588 -23.57 -14.86 4.26
CA ARG A 588 -22.31 -14.10 4.32
C ARG A 588 -21.66 -14.04 2.94
N ILE A 589 -20.86 -13.00 2.69
CA ILE A 589 -20.24 -12.81 1.37
C ILE A 589 -19.31 -13.99 1.02
N GLY A 590 -18.54 -14.50 1.99
CA GLY A 590 -17.65 -15.66 1.79
C GLY A 590 -18.37 -16.99 1.58
N GLU A 591 -19.69 -17.07 1.79
CA GLU A 591 -20.50 -18.29 1.60
C GLU A 591 -21.21 -18.33 0.23
N LEU A 592 -20.94 -17.34 -0.63
CA LEU A 592 -21.61 -17.19 -1.91
C LEU A 592 -21.19 -18.24 -2.94
N ASP A 593 -19.94 -18.71 -2.91
CA ASP A 593 -19.40 -19.65 -3.92
C ASP A 593 -20.21 -20.96 -4.03
N GLY A 594 -20.86 -21.39 -2.94
CA GLY A 594 -21.74 -22.56 -2.93
C GLY A 594 -23.22 -22.28 -3.28
N ARG A 595 -23.59 -21.01 -3.48
CA ARG A 595 -24.97 -20.55 -3.69
C ARG A 595 -25.20 -19.83 -5.02
N ILE A 596 -24.16 -19.66 -5.83
CA ILE A 596 -24.25 -19.03 -7.14
C ILE A 596 -24.63 -20.11 -8.18
N PRO A 597 -25.77 -19.98 -8.87
CA PRO A 597 -26.12 -20.92 -9.94
C PRO A 597 -25.15 -20.78 -11.13
N GLU A 598 -24.70 -21.91 -11.70
CA GLU A 598 -23.79 -21.98 -12.87
C GLU A 598 -24.30 -21.20 -14.10
N ARG A 599 -25.61 -20.98 -14.18
CA ARG A 599 -26.26 -20.10 -15.15
C ARG A 599 -27.30 -19.24 -14.43
N SER A 600 -27.00 -17.95 -14.26
CA SER A 600 -27.97 -16.97 -13.77
C SER A 600 -29.19 -16.94 -14.70
N ARG A 601 -30.36 -17.32 -14.19
CA ARG A 601 -31.64 -17.18 -14.88
C ARG A 601 -32.30 -15.89 -14.41
N ARG A 602 -33.13 -15.30 -15.27
CA ARG A 602 -33.86 -14.06 -14.96
C ARG A 602 -34.76 -14.19 -13.72
N ASP A 603 -35.15 -15.43 -13.39
CA ASP A 603 -36.06 -15.82 -12.30
C ASP A 603 -35.34 -16.24 -11.00
N ASP A 604 -34.02 -16.14 -10.90
CA ASP A 604 -33.32 -16.45 -9.66
C ASP A 604 -33.70 -15.44 -8.55
N PRO A 605 -33.98 -15.92 -7.32
CA PRO A 605 -34.42 -15.07 -6.22
C PRO A 605 -33.33 -14.05 -5.88
N PRO A 606 -33.70 -12.78 -5.59
CA PRO A 606 -32.72 -11.79 -5.16
C PRO A 606 -32.13 -12.19 -3.81
N LEU A 607 -30.83 -11.98 -3.65
CA LEU A 607 -30.15 -12.15 -2.37
C LEU A 607 -30.03 -10.81 -1.67
N ILE A 608 -30.15 -10.84 -0.34
CA ILE A 608 -29.90 -9.70 0.54
C ILE A 608 -28.53 -9.87 1.17
N LEU A 609 -27.61 -8.97 0.86
CA LEU A 609 -26.24 -8.95 1.39
C LEU A 609 -25.99 -7.65 2.16
N ALA A 610 -25.07 -7.70 3.12
CA ALA A 610 -24.64 -6.54 3.88
C ALA A 610 -23.13 -6.50 3.98
N GLY A 611 -22.54 -5.32 3.86
CA GLY A 611 -21.09 -5.14 3.96
C GLY A 611 -20.70 -3.68 4.07
N GLN A 612 -19.46 -3.44 4.50
CA GLN A 612 -18.86 -2.12 4.54
C GLN A 612 -18.35 -1.74 3.13
N ILE A 613 -18.56 -0.49 2.71
CA ILE A 613 -18.07 0.03 1.44
C ILE A 613 -16.55 0.27 1.51
N VAL A 614 -15.79 -0.45 0.68
CA VAL A 614 -14.31 -0.41 0.68
C VAL A 614 -13.76 0.38 -0.50
N ALA A 615 -14.41 0.29 -1.65
CA ALA A 615 -13.95 0.96 -2.87
C ALA A 615 -15.12 1.33 -3.76
N MET A 616 -14.97 2.42 -4.51
CA MET A 616 -15.96 2.89 -5.46
C MET A 616 -15.29 3.29 -6.76
N ARG A 617 -15.82 2.82 -7.89
CA ARG A 617 -15.35 3.14 -9.23
C ARG A 617 -16.51 3.62 -10.09
N GLN A 618 -16.38 4.82 -10.61
CA GLN A 618 -17.31 5.35 -11.60
C GLN A 618 -16.86 4.91 -12.99
N ARG A 619 -17.80 4.38 -13.80
CA ARG A 619 -17.56 4.02 -15.20
C ARG A 619 -18.10 5.08 -16.16
N ASN A 620 -19.26 5.66 -15.83
CA ASN A 620 -19.93 6.75 -16.53
C ASN A 620 -20.91 7.43 -15.55
N ASP A 621 -21.62 8.48 -15.97
CA ASP A 621 -22.55 9.23 -15.10
C ASP A 621 -23.76 8.42 -14.61
N SER A 622 -24.06 7.28 -15.26
CA SER A 622 -25.23 6.45 -14.97
C SER A 622 -24.90 5.08 -14.37
N SER A 623 -23.63 4.80 -14.06
CA SER A 623 -23.23 3.55 -13.41
C SER A 623 -22.02 3.67 -12.49
N ARG A 624 -22.11 2.98 -11.35
CA ARG A 624 -21.09 2.94 -10.31
C ARG A 624 -20.89 1.52 -9.82
N PHE A 625 -19.64 1.08 -9.78
CA PHE A 625 -19.22 -0.18 -9.17
C PHE A 625 -18.74 0.09 -7.75
N VAL A 626 -19.28 -0.63 -6.79
CA VAL A 626 -18.99 -0.46 -5.36
C VAL A 626 -18.57 -1.80 -4.80
N ALA A 627 -17.37 -1.90 -4.24
CA ALA A 627 -16.94 -3.12 -3.57
C ALA A 627 -17.29 -3.06 -2.10
N ILE A 628 -17.97 -4.10 -1.60
CA ILE A 628 -18.28 -4.26 -0.19
C ILE A 628 -17.57 -5.48 0.41
N GLU A 629 -17.26 -5.43 1.69
CA GLU A 629 -16.69 -6.55 2.46
C GLU A 629 -17.39 -6.73 3.82
N ASP A 630 -17.47 -7.96 4.33
CA ASP A 630 -18.15 -8.29 5.60
C ASP A 630 -17.24 -9.03 6.60
N GLY A 631 -15.93 -9.05 6.33
CA GLY A 631 -14.94 -9.83 7.07
C GLY A 631 -14.85 -11.30 6.64
N SER A 632 -15.88 -11.86 5.98
CA SER A 632 -15.85 -13.23 5.42
C SER A 632 -15.49 -13.27 3.95
N GLY A 633 -15.81 -12.22 3.19
CA GLY A 633 -15.50 -12.12 1.78
C GLY A 633 -15.71 -10.71 1.23
N ARG A 634 -15.42 -10.54 -0.06
CA ARG A 634 -15.57 -9.29 -0.80
C ARG A 634 -16.35 -9.54 -2.08
N ILE A 635 -17.28 -8.65 -2.41
CA ILE A 635 -18.07 -8.71 -3.64
C ILE A 635 -18.18 -7.33 -4.29
N GLU A 636 -18.21 -7.30 -5.62
CA GLU A 636 -18.47 -6.07 -6.38
C GLU A 636 -19.97 -5.92 -6.67
N LEU A 637 -20.50 -4.75 -6.35
CA LEU A 637 -21.88 -4.35 -6.58
C LEU A 637 -21.96 -3.39 -7.76
N ALA A 638 -22.86 -3.68 -8.71
CA ALA A 638 -23.09 -2.83 -9.87
C ALA A 638 -24.42 -2.07 -9.73
N PHE A 639 -24.32 -0.74 -9.60
CA PHE A 639 -25.44 0.19 -9.55
C PHE A 639 -25.64 0.83 -10.93
N PHE A 640 -26.87 0.80 -11.46
CA PHE A 640 -27.20 1.32 -12.79
C PHE A 640 -28.45 2.20 -12.76
N GLY A 641 -28.45 3.28 -13.55
CA GLY A 641 -29.63 4.10 -13.85
C GLY A 641 -30.28 4.69 -12.60
N GLU A 642 -31.60 4.51 -12.47
CA GLU A 642 -32.42 5.04 -11.36
C GLU A 642 -31.95 4.53 -9.99
N VAL A 643 -31.52 3.26 -9.89
CA VAL A 643 -31.05 2.67 -8.62
C VAL A 643 -29.82 3.41 -8.11
N PHE A 644 -28.92 3.86 -9.01
CA PHE A 644 -27.77 4.67 -8.61
C PHE A 644 -28.21 6.04 -8.09
N ALA A 645 -29.14 6.71 -8.78
CA ALA A 645 -29.63 8.02 -8.36
C ALA A 645 -30.30 7.98 -6.98
N GLU A 646 -31.10 6.94 -6.69
CA GLU A 646 -31.78 6.76 -5.40
C GLU A 646 -30.79 6.39 -4.28
N SER A 647 -29.80 5.55 -4.56
CA SER A 647 -28.86 5.05 -3.56
C SER A 647 -27.62 5.93 -3.38
N ALA A 648 -27.37 6.92 -4.26
CA ALA A 648 -26.20 7.79 -4.21
C ALA A 648 -25.90 8.40 -2.82
N PRO A 649 -26.89 8.85 -2.03
CA PRO A 649 -26.64 9.36 -0.67
C PRO A 649 -26.14 8.30 0.32
N LEU A 650 -26.39 7.02 0.05
CA LEU A 650 -25.96 5.88 0.88
C LEU A 650 -24.56 5.40 0.50
N LEU A 651 -24.05 5.78 -0.68
CA LEU A 651 -22.75 5.35 -1.20
C LEU A 651 -21.61 6.20 -0.63
N ILE A 652 -21.48 6.16 0.69
CA ILE A 652 -20.42 6.82 1.44
C ILE A 652 -19.35 5.77 1.75
N SER A 653 -18.08 6.13 1.53
CA SER A 653 -16.97 5.23 1.87
C SER A 653 -17.02 4.87 3.35
N GLU A 654 -16.70 3.62 3.68
CA GLU A 654 -16.62 3.11 5.05
C GLU A 654 -17.97 2.92 5.78
N GLU A 655 -19.08 3.30 5.17
CA GLU A 655 -20.41 3.04 5.71
C GLU A 655 -20.86 1.60 5.39
N ILE A 656 -21.74 1.07 6.25
CA ILE A 656 -22.34 -0.26 6.07
C ILE A 656 -23.63 -0.10 5.27
N ILE A 657 -23.70 -0.85 4.17
CA ILE A 657 -24.86 -0.86 3.29
C ILE A 657 -25.48 -2.25 3.24
N VAL A 658 -26.81 -2.29 3.18
CA VAL A 658 -27.59 -3.50 2.91
C VAL A 658 -28.15 -3.41 1.50
N VAL A 659 -27.92 -4.43 0.69
CA VAL A 659 -28.32 -4.45 -0.72
C VAL A 659 -29.13 -5.69 -1.06
N GLU A 660 -30.14 -5.53 -1.91
CA GLU A 660 -30.94 -6.59 -2.50
C GLU A 660 -30.69 -6.62 -4.01
N GLY A 661 -30.45 -7.80 -4.58
CA GLY A 661 -30.05 -7.91 -5.98
C GLY A 661 -29.73 -9.33 -6.42
N GLN A 662 -29.35 -9.48 -7.70
CA GLN A 662 -29.02 -10.78 -8.29
C GLN A 662 -27.51 -10.92 -8.39
N VAL A 663 -26.98 -12.06 -7.92
CA VAL A 663 -25.57 -12.40 -8.00
C VAL A 663 -25.32 -13.25 -9.25
N SER A 664 -24.29 -12.91 -9.99
CA SER A 664 -23.82 -13.63 -11.18
C SER A 664 -22.30 -13.75 -11.14
N MET A 665 -21.74 -14.84 -11.68
CA MET A 665 -20.30 -14.90 -11.94
C MET A 665 -19.96 -14.02 -13.14
N ASP A 666 -18.98 -13.15 -12.99
CA ASP A 666 -18.40 -12.44 -14.13
C ASP A 666 -17.58 -13.42 -14.97
N SER A 667 -17.93 -13.54 -16.25
CA SER A 667 -17.29 -14.47 -17.18
C SER A 667 -15.83 -14.11 -17.52
N PHE A 668 -15.37 -12.90 -17.17
CA PHE A 668 -13.98 -12.48 -17.40
C PHE A 668 -13.08 -12.62 -16.16
N SER A 669 -13.60 -12.32 -14.98
CA SER A 669 -12.81 -12.34 -13.74
C SER A 669 -13.02 -13.61 -12.89
N GLU A 670 -14.00 -14.45 -13.21
CA GLU A 670 -14.46 -15.58 -12.37
C GLU A 670 -14.76 -15.16 -10.92
N GLN A 671 -15.12 -13.89 -10.71
CA GLN A 671 -15.50 -13.36 -9.40
C GLN A 671 -17.02 -13.15 -9.34
N PRO A 672 -17.63 -13.30 -8.15
CA PRO A 672 -19.02 -12.96 -7.97
C PRO A 672 -19.22 -11.46 -8.11
N GLN A 673 -20.23 -11.07 -8.89
CA GLN A 673 -20.70 -9.70 -9.02
C GLN A 673 -22.21 -9.66 -8.78
N MET A 674 -22.68 -8.62 -8.09
CA MET A 674 -24.10 -8.44 -7.80
C MET A 674 -24.66 -7.23 -8.53
N ARG A 675 -25.73 -7.44 -9.29
CA ARG A 675 -26.53 -6.34 -9.85
C ARG A 675 -27.57 -5.91 -8.82
N VAL A 676 -27.40 -4.68 -8.30
CA VAL A 676 -28.24 -4.15 -7.22
C VAL A 676 -29.59 -3.71 -7.76
N ARG A 677 -30.66 -4.08 -7.05
CA ARG A 677 -32.04 -3.63 -7.27
C ARG A 677 -32.47 -2.58 -6.26
N ARG A 678 -32.08 -2.76 -4.99
CA ARG A 678 -32.38 -1.85 -3.88
C ARG A 678 -31.23 -1.79 -2.91
N ALA A 679 -31.09 -0.66 -2.23
CA ALA A 679 -30.09 -0.45 -1.19
C ALA A 679 -30.69 0.33 -0.02
N TRP A 680 -30.23 0.01 1.19
CA TRP A 680 -30.66 0.63 2.44
C TRP A 680 -29.46 0.84 3.36
N SER A 681 -29.55 1.85 4.23
CA SER A 681 -28.72 1.88 5.44
C SER A 681 -29.16 0.80 6.44
N VAL A 682 -28.30 0.45 7.41
CA VAL A 682 -28.65 -0.51 8.47
C VAL A 682 -29.93 -0.12 9.22
N PRO A 683 -30.14 1.15 9.66
CA PRO A 683 -31.39 1.57 10.30
C PRO A 683 -32.62 1.39 9.40
N GLN A 684 -32.51 1.70 8.11
CA GLN A 684 -33.60 1.56 7.13
C GLN A 684 -33.95 0.09 6.89
N ALA A 685 -32.94 -0.78 6.74
CA ALA A 685 -33.13 -2.21 6.58
C ALA A 685 -33.83 -2.81 7.83
N CYS A 686 -33.39 -2.43 9.03
CA CYS A 686 -34.05 -2.86 10.27
C CYS A 686 -35.52 -2.45 10.31
N ALA A 687 -35.83 -1.19 10.00
CA ALA A 687 -37.20 -0.69 9.97
C ALA A 687 -38.09 -1.41 8.95
N GLN A 688 -37.51 -1.82 7.81
CA GLN A 688 -38.20 -2.52 6.73
C GLN A 688 -38.47 -3.99 7.05
N PHE A 689 -37.49 -4.71 7.62
CA PHE A 689 -37.55 -6.16 7.82
C PHE A 689 -38.00 -6.60 9.21
N ALA A 690 -37.83 -5.75 10.24
CA ALA A 690 -38.29 -6.07 11.59
C ALA A 690 -39.82 -6.21 11.64
N ARG A 691 -40.30 -7.22 12.38
CA ARG A 691 -41.74 -7.43 12.64
C ARG A 691 -42.09 -7.40 14.12
N GLY A 692 -41.09 -7.40 15.00
CA GLY A 692 -41.30 -7.20 16.42
C GLY A 692 -40.16 -6.41 17.08
N LEU A 693 -40.50 -5.67 18.13
CA LEU A 693 -39.58 -5.00 19.04
C LEU A 693 -39.88 -5.51 20.44
N ARG A 694 -38.94 -6.22 21.07
CA ARG A 694 -39.06 -6.71 22.45
C ARG A 694 -38.24 -5.83 23.38
N ILE A 695 -38.84 -5.34 24.44
CA ILE A 695 -38.20 -4.46 25.44
C ILE A 695 -38.32 -5.14 26.80
N ALA A 696 -37.19 -5.48 27.43
CA ALA A 696 -37.13 -6.01 28.78
C ALA A 696 -36.89 -4.89 29.79
N LEU A 697 -37.77 -4.81 30.78
CA LEU A 697 -37.85 -3.77 31.80
C LEU A 697 -37.76 -4.41 33.19
N ASN A 698 -36.91 -3.87 34.07
CA ASN A 698 -36.83 -4.29 35.46
C ASN A 698 -36.82 -3.06 36.40
N GLY A 699 -37.68 -3.06 37.41
CA GLY A 699 -37.70 -2.04 38.46
C GLY A 699 -38.10 -0.62 38.00
N CYS A 700 -38.75 -0.47 36.84
CA CYS A 700 -38.99 0.82 36.22
C CYS A 700 -40.10 1.65 36.90
N GLY A 701 -39.82 2.92 37.20
CA GLY A 701 -40.82 3.90 37.63
C GLY A 701 -41.67 4.45 36.47
N VAL A 702 -42.68 5.26 36.80
CA VAL A 702 -43.58 5.94 35.81
C VAL A 702 -42.80 6.83 34.84
N GLU A 703 -41.65 7.34 35.26
CA GLU A 703 -40.76 8.20 34.47
C GLU A 703 -40.18 7.47 33.25
N ALA A 704 -39.63 6.27 33.43
CA ALA A 704 -39.08 5.46 32.34
C ALA A 704 -40.15 5.08 31.29
N ILE A 705 -41.38 4.81 31.73
CA ILE A 705 -42.51 4.53 30.84
C ILE A 705 -42.91 5.79 30.06
N THR A 706 -42.88 6.95 30.70
CA THR A 706 -43.20 8.24 30.08
C THR A 706 -42.15 8.61 29.03
N GLU A 707 -40.88 8.36 29.32
CA GLU A 707 -39.77 8.55 28.40
C GLU A 707 -39.84 7.57 27.23
N LEU A 708 -40.09 6.28 27.49
CA LEU A 708 -40.34 5.28 26.44
C LEU A 708 -41.49 5.68 25.52
N LYS A 709 -42.58 6.22 26.08
CA LYS A 709 -43.73 6.73 25.31
C LYS A 709 -43.34 7.88 24.39
N LYS A 710 -42.44 8.78 24.84
CA LYS A 710 -41.92 9.90 24.05
C LYS A 710 -40.98 9.41 22.94
N ILE A 711 -40.09 8.46 23.24
CA ILE A 711 -39.15 7.90 22.26
C ILE A 711 -39.87 7.09 21.18
N LEU A 712 -40.92 6.33 21.52
CA LEU A 712 -41.67 5.53 20.55
C LEU A 712 -42.61 6.36 19.66
N ALA A 713 -43.04 7.57 20.09
CA ALA A 713 -44.05 8.35 19.39
C ALA A 713 -43.65 8.80 17.96
N PRO A 714 -42.42 9.29 17.71
CA PRO A 714 -41.95 9.67 16.37
C PRO A 714 -41.84 8.48 15.40
N TYR A 715 -41.67 7.27 15.92
CA TYR A 715 -41.42 6.07 15.12
C TYR A 715 -42.70 5.26 14.84
N ARG A 716 -43.87 5.77 15.19
CA ARG A 716 -45.15 5.07 14.97
C ARG A 716 -45.49 4.92 13.50
N GLY A 717 -46.28 3.88 13.19
CA GLY A 717 -46.80 3.61 11.84
C GLY A 717 -45.96 2.62 11.03
N GLY A 718 -44.97 1.97 11.64
CA GLY A 718 -44.18 0.93 11.00
C GLY A 718 -44.77 -0.48 11.13
N PRO A 719 -44.08 -1.50 10.60
CA PRO A 719 -44.59 -2.88 10.56
C PRO A 719 -44.43 -3.66 11.86
N ALA A 720 -43.59 -3.20 12.80
CA ALA A 720 -43.17 -3.99 13.96
C ALA A 720 -44.10 -3.86 15.17
N LEU A 721 -44.50 -5.00 15.75
CA LEU A 721 -45.27 -5.07 17.00
C LEU A 721 -44.36 -4.89 18.22
N VAL A 722 -44.76 -4.04 19.16
CA VAL A 722 -43.98 -3.78 20.38
C VAL A 722 -44.45 -4.70 21.51
N ARG A 723 -43.52 -5.48 22.07
CA ARG A 723 -43.72 -6.36 23.21
C ARG A 723 -42.85 -5.91 24.38
N VAL A 724 -43.46 -5.72 25.54
CA VAL A 724 -42.77 -5.28 26.75
C VAL A 724 -42.75 -6.44 27.74
N LEU A 725 -41.57 -6.93 28.09
CA LEU A 725 -41.36 -7.91 29.14
C LEU A 725 -41.04 -7.16 30.44
N LEU A 726 -41.90 -7.31 31.44
CA LEU A 726 -41.68 -6.76 32.76
C LEU A 726 -41.20 -7.87 33.69
N GLU A 727 -39.97 -7.76 34.17
CA GLU A 727 -39.38 -8.70 35.13
C GLU A 727 -39.49 -8.11 36.55
N ARG A 728 -40.10 -8.86 37.47
CA ARG A 728 -40.16 -8.56 38.89
C ARG A 728 -39.67 -9.76 39.70
N PRO A 729 -39.28 -9.58 40.98
CA PRO A 729 -38.87 -10.69 41.85
C PRO A 729 -39.93 -11.80 41.96
N GLU A 730 -41.20 -11.47 41.76
CA GLU A 730 -42.36 -12.37 41.86
C GLU A 730 -42.69 -13.13 40.55
N GLY A 731 -42.07 -12.77 39.42
CA GLY A 731 -42.30 -13.37 38.11
C GLY A 731 -42.14 -12.40 36.94
N ALA A 732 -42.23 -12.91 35.71
CA ALA A 732 -42.14 -12.13 34.47
C ALA A 732 -43.49 -12.11 33.72
N VAL A 733 -43.91 -10.93 33.27
CA VAL A 733 -45.15 -10.75 32.47
C VAL A 733 -44.81 -10.06 31.16
N GLN A 734 -45.33 -10.58 30.05
CA GLN A 734 -45.16 -9.99 28.72
C GLN A 734 -46.45 -9.30 28.25
N PHE A 735 -46.36 -8.02 27.93
CA PHE A 735 -47.44 -7.22 27.36
C PHE A 735 -47.20 -7.02 25.87
N GLU A 736 -48.23 -7.20 25.06
CA GLU A 736 -48.23 -6.77 23.66
C GLU A 736 -48.99 -5.45 23.56
N LEU A 737 -48.36 -4.42 22.97
CA LEU A 737 -49.01 -3.13 22.77
C LEU A 737 -50.01 -3.19 21.61
N PRO A 738 -51.10 -2.39 21.64
CA PRO A 738 -52.08 -2.34 20.56
C PRO A 738 -51.45 -1.96 19.21
N ASP A 739 -52.11 -2.31 18.10
CA ASP A 739 -51.63 -2.02 16.73
C ASP A 739 -51.36 -0.52 16.46
N THR A 740 -52.01 0.39 17.21
CA THR A 740 -51.74 1.84 17.16
C THR A 740 -50.33 2.23 17.61
N TRP A 741 -49.61 1.30 18.24
CA TRP A 741 -48.25 1.42 18.73
C TRP A 741 -47.24 0.62 17.90
N ARG A 742 -47.60 0.16 16.71
CA ARG A 742 -46.60 -0.41 15.80
C ARG A 742 -45.58 0.65 15.41
N VAL A 743 -44.30 0.25 15.37
CA VAL A 743 -43.18 1.16 15.12
C VAL A 743 -42.33 0.73 13.94
N ALA A 744 -41.68 1.69 13.31
CA ALA A 744 -40.56 1.48 12.41
C ALA A 744 -39.33 1.15 13.26
N ALA A 745 -39.10 -0.12 13.53
CA ALA A 745 -38.08 -0.58 14.46
C ALA A 745 -36.68 -0.49 13.82
N SER A 746 -36.04 0.67 13.92
CA SER A 746 -34.67 0.93 13.45
C SER A 746 -33.62 0.60 14.50
N ALA A 747 -32.36 0.49 14.07
CA ALA A 747 -31.21 0.37 14.99
C ALA A 747 -31.12 1.59 15.93
N ASP A 748 -31.31 2.81 15.41
CA ASP A 748 -31.28 4.03 16.21
C ASP A 748 -32.35 4.02 17.32
N LEU A 749 -33.55 3.50 17.03
CA LEU A 749 -34.61 3.38 18.03
C LEU A 749 -34.22 2.41 19.15
N LYS A 750 -33.56 1.29 18.81
CA LYS A 750 -33.04 0.34 19.81
C LYS A 750 -32.04 1.03 20.73
N ASP A 751 -31.07 1.73 20.16
CA ASP A 751 -29.99 2.39 20.93
C ASP A 751 -30.55 3.50 21.84
N LEU A 752 -31.53 4.27 21.35
CA LEU A 752 -32.23 5.29 22.16
C LEU A 752 -33.00 4.69 23.34
N ILE A 753 -33.61 3.52 23.16
CA ILE A 753 -34.35 2.84 24.24
C ILE A 753 -33.39 2.24 25.27
N GLU A 754 -32.24 1.72 24.85
CA GLU A 754 -31.21 1.17 25.76
C GLU A 754 -30.59 2.23 26.68
N LEU A 755 -30.66 3.52 26.32
CA LEU A 755 -30.23 4.63 27.18
C LEU A 755 -31.21 4.94 28.33
N ILE A 756 -32.44 4.41 28.30
CA ILE A 756 -33.44 4.66 29.35
C ILE A 756 -33.07 3.87 30.63
N PRO A 757 -32.95 4.54 31.79
CA PRO A 757 -32.75 3.85 33.07
C PRO A 757 -33.84 2.82 33.37
N GLY A 758 -33.46 1.56 33.60
CA GLY A 758 -34.36 0.45 33.91
C GLY A 758 -34.71 -0.45 32.73
N VAL A 759 -34.31 -0.09 31.50
CA VAL A 759 -34.30 -1.02 30.36
C VAL A 759 -33.11 -1.95 30.51
N GLN A 760 -33.36 -3.26 30.53
CA GLN A 760 -32.31 -4.27 30.62
C GLN A 760 -31.84 -4.78 29.26
N LYS A 761 -32.77 -4.89 28.30
CA LYS A 761 -32.47 -5.45 26.98
C LYS A 761 -33.51 -5.01 25.95
N VAL A 762 -33.06 -4.71 24.73
CA VAL A 762 -33.95 -4.45 23.59
C VAL A 762 -33.57 -5.37 22.44
N GLU A 763 -34.54 -6.10 21.90
CA GLU A 763 -34.33 -7.07 20.81
C GLU A 763 -35.26 -6.77 19.63
N LEU A 764 -34.67 -6.69 18.44
CA LEU A 764 -35.41 -6.67 17.19
C LEU A 764 -35.70 -8.09 16.74
N HIS A 765 -36.97 -8.38 16.45
CA HIS A 765 -37.40 -9.68 15.95
C HIS A 765 -37.65 -9.60 14.45
N PHE A 766 -36.90 -10.45 13.72
CA PHE A 766 -37.05 -10.66 12.30
C PHE A 766 -37.69 -12.03 12.07
N PRO A 767 -38.75 -12.13 11.26
CA PRO A 767 -39.34 -13.43 10.93
C PRO A 767 -38.30 -14.26 10.15
N LYS A 768 -37.99 -15.46 10.64
CA LYS A 768 -37.09 -16.40 9.93
C LYS A 768 -37.68 -16.71 8.55
N GLY A 769 -36.95 -16.38 7.48
CA GLY A 769 -37.36 -16.64 6.09
C GLY A 769 -38.07 -15.48 5.38
N ALA A 770 -37.86 -14.22 5.79
CA ALA A 770 -38.29 -13.05 5.01
C ALA A 770 -37.31 -12.65 3.87
N ALA A 771 -36.34 -13.50 3.56
CA ALA A 771 -35.46 -13.40 2.41
C ALA A 771 -35.74 -14.57 1.46
#